data_AF-A0A3D0ULT1-F1
#
_entry.id   AF-A0A3D0ULT1-F1
#
_cell.length_a   1.000
_cell.length_b   1.000
_cell.length_c   1.000
_cell.angle_alpha   90.00
_cell.angle_beta   90.00
_cell.angle_gamma   90.00
#
_symmetry.space_group_name_H-M   'P 1'
#
loop_
_entity.id
_entity.type
_entity.pdbx_description
1 polymer ?
#
loop_
_entity_poly.entity_id
_entity_poly.type
_entity_poly.pdbx_seq_one_letter_code
_entity_poly.pdbx_strand_id
1 'polypeptide(L)'
;MVLGYDHLNNEDFDSAIEQFEAGLQSTDLDSSQRQEALLGLAQAQLGLGENSSAASVLSEFLAEDAAAEESVEINKTAPESPGDDKVDAYFFLGQSYVAEDDCQAAIGSFTSYLEANPDMAAYVQPKIAACQLMLGDRTVAVKAFEAAVEGGADRLTEVSLRFQLARLYEEEGEYLAAIEQYEQILGVARTENTRGQATYLAGVASLLTGDEEAAHARYLEAVQNYPQADESYLALQALVDAGIPVDDYQRGLVDYYAQAYEPAVAAFQRYLDANPDHREDAHLFLAWAFEGLGNVEEALAHIDAYIDAAAPALTTEEDDPQVTPAPETSLNQQEDEAEEARGWMEKAKLQSRVGLSAEAIQSYLTYLDLYPNDEDAPLAAWWAASLAESLGETEVAIDLYQNLAESYPFHQDAPEALYRAGSLHWLSGNDEDAILLWQQAADAYPDRRYGAASLLWLLKVLPEDEKEPFLDQAAATLFEDYFALRVRHIASDTLPFQPPGELNLGMGLSDQRAAEEWLRNLQNLDKDEDLSLISSDLANDDRLIRGQKLWRLGLREEAKGELESLRLEYSEDPVKSYQLALLFRDLGLYRSSILAATSVMRQVGVDVFGAPRFIGALAYPIYYADLVLQEADAYGIDPSLLFSLIRQESLFESFARSPAAAQGLSQVIPDTGAYIAQRLAWPDYVNEDLYKPYVGIAFGAYYLDQQLDAFDGDVAAALSAYNAGPGNAARWFGEVADDIDLYVETVDFSETKQYIERIYTGQAIYRYLYGE
;
A
#
# COMPACT_ATOMS: atom_id res chain seq x y z
N MET A 1 40.79 -9.61 -4.55
CA MET A 1 40.33 -8.31 -5.06
C MET A 1 38.82 -8.40 -5.01
N VAL A 2 38.13 -7.55 -4.24
CA VAL A 2 36.67 -7.48 -4.35
C VAL A 2 36.41 -6.76 -5.67
N LEU A 3 35.72 -7.40 -6.60
CA LEU A 3 35.60 -6.93 -7.98
C LEU A 3 34.60 -5.77 -8.14
N GLY A 4 34.36 -4.91 -7.14
CA GLY A 4 33.43 -3.76 -7.30
C GLY A 4 31.93 -4.07 -7.19
N TYR A 5 31.53 -5.34 -7.05
CA TYR A 5 30.12 -5.74 -6.93
C TYR A 5 29.39 -5.11 -5.73
N ASP A 6 30.07 -4.87 -4.61
CA ASP A 6 29.46 -4.20 -3.46
C ASP A 6 29.01 -2.77 -3.84
N HIS A 7 29.81 -2.06 -4.64
CA HIS A 7 29.44 -0.75 -5.18
C HIS A 7 28.33 -0.85 -6.22
N LEU A 8 28.38 -1.84 -7.12
CA LEU A 8 27.33 -2.06 -8.11
C LEU A 8 25.96 -2.33 -7.46
N ASN A 9 25.93 -3.17 -6.43
CA ASN A 9 24.71 -3.50 -5.67
C ASN A 9 24.15 -2.30 -4.89
N ASN A 10 25.03 -1.39 -4.48
CA ASN A 10 24.68 -0.13 -3.82
C ASN A 10 24.42 1.02 -4.82
N GLU A 11 24.42 0.74 -6.13
CA GLU A 11 24.25 1.73 -7.21
C GLU A 11 25.28 2.89 -7.17
N ASP A 12 26.45 2.61 -6.60
CA ASP A 12 27.63 3.46 -6.65
C ASP A 12 28.43 3.13 -7.92
N PHE A 13 27.84 3.46 -9.07
CA PHE A 13 28.35 3.04 -10.38
C PHE A 13 29.74 3.59 -10.70
N ASP A 14 30.07 4.81 -10.26
CA ASP A 14 31.41 5.39 -10.46
C ASP A 14 32.49 4.54 -9.78
N SER A 15 32.31 4.21 -8.50
CA SER A 15 33.24 3.37 -7.74
C SER A 15 33.27 1.94 -8.27
N ALA A 16 32.13 1.43 -8.75
CA ALA A 16 32.06 0.11 -9.38
C ALA A 16 32.90 0.07 -10.67
N ILE A 17 32.76 1.06 -11.57
CA ILE A 17 33.54 1.19 -12.80
C ILE A 17 35.03 1.23 -12.47
N GLU A 18 35.47 2.06 -11.52
CA GLU A 18 36.88 2.16 -11.15
C GLU A 18 37.44 0.80 -10.70
N GLN A 19 36.70 0.05 -9.89
CA GLN A 19 37.13 -1.26 -9.40
C GLN A 19 37.12 -2.34 -10.48
N PHE A 20 36.11 -2.38 -11.35
CA PHE A 20 36.06 -3.33 -12.46
C PHE A 20 37.18 -3.05 -13.47
N GLU A 21 37.42 -1.79 -13.85
CA GLU A 21 38.51 -1.41 -14.75
C GLU A 21 39.88 -1.75 -14.16
N ALA A 22 40.10 -1.47 -12.88
CA ALA A 22 41.32 -1.85 -12.18
C ALA A 22 41.52 -3.37 -12.15
N GLY A 23 40.44 -4.12 -11.94
CA GLY A 23 40.43 -5.58 -12.00
C GLY A 23 40.81 -6.12 -13.38
N LEU A 24 40.19 -5.61 -14.44
CA LEU A 24 40.43 -6.04 -15.82
C LEU A 24 41.84 -5.74 -16.35
N GLN A 25 42.53 -4.77 -15.72
CA GLN A 25 43.95 -4.48 -15.97
C GLN A 25 44.91 -5.42 -15.24
N SER A 26 44.44 -6.18 -14.25
CA SER A 26 45.24 -7.14 -13.50
C SER A 26 45.50 -8.42 -14.32
N THR A 27 46.70 -8.98 -14.18
CA THR A 27 47.02 -10.31 -14.74
C THR A 27 46.57 -11.47 -13.85
N ASP A 28 46.00 -11.17 -12.69
CA ASP A 28 45.68 -12.15 -11.65
C ASP A 28 44.26 -12.70 -11.75
N LEU A 29 43.42 -12.17 -12.64
CA LEU A 29 42.06 -12.68 -12.87
C LEU A 29 42.08 -13.92 -13.77
N ASP A 30 41.36 -14.96 -13.37
CA ASP A 30 41.03 -16.06 -14.27
C ASP A 30 39.95 -15.67 -15.29
N SER A 31 39.64 -16.56 -16.23
CA SER A 31 38.66 -16.29 -17.30
C SER A 31 37.24 -16.04 -16.76
N SER A 32 36.84 -16.68 -15.66
CA SER A 32 35.51 -16.49 -15.05
C SER A 32 35.43 -15.11 -14.39
N GLN A 33 36.45 -14.78 -13.60
CA GLN A 33 36.55 -13.48 -12.93
C GLN A 33 36.64 -12.32 -13.92
N ARG A 34 37.29 -12.54 -15.07
CA ARG A 34 37.33 -11.55 -16.16
C ARG A 34 35.94 -11.36 -16.78
N GLN A 35 35.20 -12.43 -17.04
CA GLN A 35 33.84 -12.38 -17.56
C GLN A 35 32.88 -11.66 -16.60
N GLU A 36 32.93 -12.01 -15.31
CA GLU A 36 32.20 -11.31 -14.25
C GLU A 36 32.52 -9.81 -14.26
N ALA A 37 33.82 -9.45 -14.30
CA ALA A 37 34.24 -8.06 -14.31
C ALA A 37 33.79 -7.28 -15.57
N LEU A 38 33.78 -7.91 -16.75
CA LEU A 38 33.28 -7.29 -17.98
C LEU A 38 31.77 -7.03 -17.89
N LEU A 39 30.97 -8.00 -17.44
CA LEU A 39 29.53 -7.83 -17.29
C LEU A 39 29.20 -6.76 -16.24
N GLY A 40 29.86 -6.81 -15.08
CA GLY A 40 29.68 -5.82 -14.02
C GLY A 40 30.06 -4.41 -14.46
N LEU A 41 31.16 -4.26 -15.23
CA LEU A 41 31.55 -2.98 -15.82
C LEU A 41 30.47 -2.45 -16.77
N ALA A 42 29.96 -3.29 -17.68
CA ALA A 42 28.91 -2.88 -18.61
C ALA A 42 27.62 -2.47 -17.89
N GLN A 43 27.23 -3.19 -16.84
CA GLN A 43 26.06 -2.84 -16.02
C GLN A 43 26.25 -1.50 -15.30
N ALA A 44 27.44 -1.24 -14.75
CA ALA A 44 27.74 0.05 -14.12
C ALA A 44 27.73 1.20 -15.13
N GLN A 45 28.30 0.99 -16.33
CA GLN A 45 28.27 1.96 -17.43
C GLN A 45 26.84 2.27 -17.90
N LEU A 46 26.00 1.24 -18.03
CA LEU A 46 24.57 1.43 -18.30
C LEU A 46 23.86 2.24 -17.21
N GLY A 47 24.19 1.99 -15.94
CA GLY A 47 23.69 2.75 -14.80
C GLY A 47 24.01 4.25 -14.87
N LEU A 48 25.15 4.63 -15.46
CA LEU A 48 25.53 6.03 -15.72
C LEU A 48 25.04 6.57 -17.07
N GLY A 49 24.38 5.76 -17.89
CA GLY A 49 23.98 6.13 -19.25
C GLY A 49 25.13 6.18 -20.26
N GLU A 50 26.27 5.54 -19.96
CA GLU A 50 27.43 5.41 -20.86
C GLU A 50 27.21 4.30 -21.91
N ASN A 51 26.13 4.42 -22.69
CA ASN A 51 25.62 3.36 -23.55
C ASN A 51 26.63 2.85 -24.60
N SER A 52 27.42 3.75 -25.20
CA SER A 52 28.46 3.37 -26.18
C SER A 52 29.58 2.55 -25.56
N SER A 53 30.00 2.92 -24.34
CA SER A 53 31.03 2.19 -23.58
C SER A 53 30.50 0.81 -23.22
N ALA A 54 29.28 0.74 -22.68
CA ALA A 54 28.62 -0.50 -22.32
C ALA A 54 28.47 -1.44 -23.51
N ALA A 55 28.00 -0.94 -24.67
CA ALA A 55 27.87 -1.73 -25.90
C ALA A 55 29.22 -2.34 -26.34
N SER A 56 30.31 -1.58 -26.22
CA SER A 56 31.66 -2.06 -26.52
C SER A 56 32.10 -3.17 -25.56
N VAL A 57 31.91 -2.98 -24.26
CA VAL A 57 32.28 -3.96 -23.22
C VAL A 57 31.44 -5.24 -23.34
N LEU A 58 30.13 -5.13 -23.59
CA LEU A 58 29.24 -6.27 -23.82
C LEU A 58 29.62 -7.05 -25.08
N SER A 59 30.04 -6.35 -26.14
CA SER A 59 30.53 -7.01 -27.35
C SER A 59 31.83 -7.77 -27.12
N GLU A 60 32.74 -7.25 -26.27
CA GLU A 60 33.94 -7.97 -25.82
C GLU A 60 33.57 -9.21 -25.01
N PHE A 61 32.68 -9.06 -24.03
CA PHE A 61 32.17 -10.14 -23.19
C PHE A 61 31.56 -11.30 -24.01
N LEU A 62 30.73 -10.97 -25.01
CA LEU A 62 30.12 -11.96 -25.90
C LEU A 62 31.13 -12.64 -26.84
N ALA A 63 32.25 -11.98 -27.16
CA ALA A 63 33.28 -12.51 -28.04
C ALA A 63 34.29 -13.44 -27.32
N GLU A 64 34.38 -13.41 -25.98
CA GLU A 64 35.27 -14.31 -25.24
C GLU A 64 34.78 -15.78 -25.27
N ASP A 65 35.62 -16.66 -25.83
CA ASP A 65 35.39 -18.11 -25.86
C ASP A 65 35.37 -18.66 -24.43
N ALA A 66 34.29 -19.37 -24.07
CA ALA A 66 34.21 -20.06 -22.79
C ALA A 66 35.24 -21.19 -22.77
N ALA A 67 36.31 -21.03 -22.00
CA ALA A 67 37.06 -22.20 -21.53
C ALA A 67 36.06 -23.01 -20.69
N ALA A 68 35.65 -24.17 -21.21
CA ALA A 68 34.79 -25.09 -20.50
C ALA A 68 35.48 -25.51 -19.20
N GLU A 69 35.04 -24.99 -18.06
CA GLU A 69 35.40 -25.53 -16.75
C GLU A 69 34.16 -25.75 -15.89
N GLU A 70 34.19 -26.91 -15.22
CA GLU A 70 33.19 -27.48 -14.35
C GLU A 70 32.76 -26.48 -13.28
N SER A 71 31.44 -26.38 -13.09
CA SER A 71 30.85 -25.66 -11.98
C SER A 71 31.50 -26.10 -10.66
N VAL A 72 32.27 -25.19 -10.06
CA VAL A 72 32.75 -25.36 -8.70
C VAL A 72 31.53 -25.29 -7.79
N GLU A 73 31.20 -26.42 -7.17
CA GLU A 73 30.21 -26.56 -6.10
C GLU A 73 30.67 -25.72 -4.89
N ILE A 74 30.38 -24.42 -4.91
CA ILE A 74 30.29 -23.60 -3.72
C ILE A 74 28.94 -23.95 -3.11
N ASN A 75 28.86 -24.24 -1.80
CA ASN A 75 27.62 -24.57 -1.08
C ASN A 75 26.50 -23.56 -1.42
N LYS A 76 25.66 -23.89 -2.42
CA LYS A 76 24.53 -23.09 -2.88
C LYS A 76 23.33 -23.42 -2.01
N THR A 77 23.00 -22.52 -1.09
CA THR A 77 21.75 -22.56 -0.31
C THR A 77 20.61 -21.79 -1.00
N ALA A 78 20.81 -21.33 -2.23
CA ALA A 78 19.78 -20.70 -3.06
C ALA A 78 19.54 -21.53 -4.34
N PRO A 79 18.30 -21.62 -4.85
CA PRO A 79 18.03 -22.16 -6.18
C PRO A 79 18.88 -21.41 -7.21
N GLU A 80 19.41 -22.10 -8.22
CA GLU A 80 20.06 -21.41 -9.34
C GLU A 80 19.04 -20.46 -9.98
N SER A 81 19.35 -19.16 -9.98
CA SER A 81 18.52 -18.16 -10.65
C SER A 81 18.40 -18.54 -12.13
N PRO A 82 17.19 -18.59 -12.70
CA PRO A 82 17.01 -18.89 -14.11
C PRO A 82 17.63 -17.75 -14.92
N GLY A 83 18.76 -18.02 -15.56
CA GLY A 83 19.49 -17.02 -16.36
C GLY A 83 20.85 -17.51 -16.81
N ASP A 84 21.35 -16.92 -17.88
CA ASP A 84 22.69 -17.11 -18.40
C ASP A 84 23.24 -15.72 -18.68
N ASP A 85 24.34 -15.37 -18.02
CA ASP A 85 24.99 -14.04 -18.13
C ASP A 85 25.27 -13.66 -19.60
N LYS A 86 25.59 -14.64 -20.46
CA LYS A 86 25.78 -14.41 -21.91
C LYS A 86 24.47 -14.12 -22.61
N VAL A 87 23.37 -14.74 -22.18
CA VAL A 87 22.06 -14.45 -22.73
C VAL A 87 21.62 -13.04 -22.28
N ASP A 88 21.75 -12.72 -21.00
CA ASP A 88 21.38 -11.41 -20.44
C ASP A 88 22.18 -10.27 -21.08
N ALA A 89 23.45 -10.49 -21.43
CA ALA A 89 24.26 -9.53 -22.16
C ALA A 89 23.65 -9.09 -23.50
N TYR A 90 22.92 -9.96 -24.21
CA TYR A 90 22.20 -9.55 -25.42
C TYR A 90 21.07 -8.56 -25.12
N PHE A 91 20.40 -8.68 -23.98
CA PHE A 91 19.36 -7.73 -23.58
C PHE A 91 19.97 -6.35 -23.25
N PHE A 92 21.03 -6.32 -22.44
CA PHE A 92 21.76 -5.09 -22.10
C PHE A 92 22.35 -4.42 -23.35
N LEU A 93 22.85 -5.22 -24.30
CA LEU A 93 23.36 -4.72 -25.57
C LEU A 93 22.23 -4.12 -26.42
N GLY A 94 21.07 -4.77 -26.44
CA GLY A 94 19.86 -4.23 -27.05
C GLY A 94 19.46 -2.87 -26.47
N GLN A 95 19.46 -2.73 -25.15
CA GLN A 95 19.19 -1.45 -24.48
C GLN A 95 20.20 -0.37 -24.85
N SER A 96 21.49 -0.73 -24.88
CA SER A 96 22.57 0.18 -25.28
C SER A 96 22.31 0.73 -26.69
N TYR A 97 22.00 -0.15 -27.65
CA TYR A 97 21.71 0.26 -29.02
C TYR A 97 20.43 1.08 -29.15
N VAL A 98 19.38 0.81 -28.38
CA VAL A 98 18.17 1.68 -28.34
C VAL A 98 18.55 3.09 -27.91
N ALA A 99 19.36 3.24 -26.87
CA ALA A 99 19.79 4.54 -26.37
C ALA A 99 20.72 5.30 -27.35
N GLU A 100 21.35 4.58 -28.29
CA GLU A 100 22.13 5.13 -29.39
C GLU A 100 21.33 5.35 -30.68
N ASP A 101 20.00 5.17 -30.65
CA ASP A 101 19.11 5.19 -31.82
C ASP A 101 19.45 4.15 -32.93
N ASP A 102 20.22 3.09 -32.61
CA ASP A 102 20.50 1.98 -33.52
C ASP A 102 19.46 0.86 -33.38
N CYS A 103 18.26 1.12 -33.86
CA CYS A 103 17.14 0.17 -33.80
C CYS A 103 17.44 -1.17 -34.49
N GLN A 104 18.26 -1.19 -35.54
CA GLN A 104 18.55 -2.43 -36.27
C GLN A 104 19.43 -3.37 -35.44
N ALA A 105 20.46 -2.83 -34.80
CA ALA A 105 21.32 -3.60 -33.90
C ALA A 105 20.59 -4.00 -32.62
N ALA A 106 19.73 -3.11 -32.09
CA ALA A 106 18.87 -3.40 -30.94
C ALA A 106 17.93 -4.60 -31.20
N ILE A 107 17.22 -4.60 -32.33
CA ILE A 107 16.32 -5.71 -32.71
C ILE A 107 17.10 -7.03 -32.78
N GLY A 108 18.29 -7.04 -33.38
CA GLY A 108 19.13 -8.24 -33.46
C GLY A 108 19.47 -8.78 -32.06
N SER A 109 19.87 -7.89 -31.16
CA SER A 109 20.26 -8.25 -29.80
C SER A 109 19.07 -8.76 -28.97
N PHE A 110 17.92 -8.04 -28.99
CA PHE A 110 16.71 -8.50 -28.31
C PHE A 110 16.18 -9.82 -28.88
N THR A 111 16.31 -10.06 -30.18
CA THR A 111 15.94 -11.35 -30.78
C THR A 111 16.82 -12.47 -30.25
N SER A 112 18.14 -12.28 -30.17
CA SER A 112 19.06 -13.27 -29.58
C SER A 112 18.74 -13.59 -28.12
N TYR A 113 18.37 -12.58 -27.32
CA TYR A 113 17.89 -12.82 -25.96
C TYR A 113 16.60 -13.67 -25.96
N LEU A 114 15.62 -13.30 -26.79
CA LEU A 114 14.31 -13.94 -26.82
C LEU A 114 14.36 -15.39 -27.35
N GLU A 115 15.28 -15.71 -28.26
CA GLU A 115 15.50 -17.08 -28.74
C GLU A 115 15.91 -18.04 -27.60
N ALA A 116 16.64 -17.56 -26.60
CA ALA A 116 17.02 -18.32 -25.42
C ALA A 116 15.97 -18.26 -24.29
N ASN A 117 15.16 -17.19 -24.25
CA ASN A 117 14.16 -16.94 -23.21
C ASN A 117 12.77 -16.64 -23.81
N PRO A 118 12.09 -17.61 -24.45
CA PRO A 118 10.80 -17.38 -25.10
C PRO A 118 9.68 -16.96 -24.13
N ASP A 119 9.80 -17.32 -22.85
CA ASP A 119 8.90 -16.90 -21.76
C ASP A 119 8.96 -15.38 -21.48
N MET A 120 9.97 -14.68 -21.98
CA MET A 120 10.12 -13.23 -21.80
C MET A 120 9.48 -12.41 -22.93
N ALA A 121 8.68 -13.04 -23.80
CA ALA A 121 8.08 -12.40 -24.96
C ALA A 121 7.26 -11.15 -24.58
N ALA A 122 6.48 -11.20 -23.50
CA ALA A 122 5.67 -10.06 -23.03
C ALA A 122 6.48 -8.80 -22.71
N TYR A 123 7.76 -8.96 -22.35
CA TYR A 123 8.63 -7.86 -21.89
C TYR A 123 9.65 -7.41 -22.95
N VAL A 124 10.01 -8.30 -23.87
CA VAL A 124 11.03 -8.01 -24.89
C VAL A 124 10.40 -7.63 -26.23
N GLN A 125 9.30 -8.26 -26.61
CA GLN A 125 8.63 -7.93 -27.87
C GLN A 125 8.15 -6.48 -27.98
N PRO A 126 7.65 -5.81 -26.92
CA PRO A 126 7.33 -4.38 -27.00
C PRO A 126 8.54 -3.51 -27.34
N LYS A 127 9.74 -3.89 -26.88
CA LYS A 127 11.00 -3.18 -27.19
C LYS A 127 11.38 -3.37 -28.65
N ILE A 128 11.22 -4.58 -29.19
CA ILE A 128 11.37 -4.87 -30.62
C ILE A 128 10.35 -4.06 -31.43
N ALA A 129 9.08 -4.06 -31.02
CA ALA A 129 8.00 -3.34 -31.68
C ALA A 129 8.28 -1.83 -31.74
N ALA A 130 8.75 -1.23 -30.64
CA ALA A 130 9.13 0.18 -30.60
C ALA A 130 10.23 0.51 -31.63
N CYS A 131 11.26 -0.32 -31.73
CA CYS A 131 12.31 -0.17 -32.75
C CYS A 131 11.75 -0.31 -34.18
N GLN A 132 10.84 -1.26 -34.42
CA GLN A 132 10.22 -1.46 -35.73
C GLN A 132 9.35 -0.25 -36.13
N LEU A 133 8.64 0.36 -35.19
CA LEU A 133 7.89 1.60 -35.42
C LEU A 133 8.83 2.75 -35.81
N MET A 134 9.97 2.89 -35.15
CA MET A 134 11.00 3.90 -35.51
C MET A 134 11.57 3.67 -36.93
N LEU A 135 11.70 2.41 -37.34
CA LEU A 135 12.11 2.02 -38.70
C LEU A 135 10.99 2.13 -39.73
N GLY A 136 9.75 2.39 -39.29
CA GLY A 136 8.56 2.51 -40.14
C GLY A 136 7.94 1.18 -40.56
N ASP A 137 8.34 0.05 -39.96
CA ASP A 137 7.74 -1.27 -40.22
C ASP A 137 6.64 -1.61 -39.20
N ARG A 138 5.48 -1.00 -39.42
CA ARG A 138 4.33 -1.15 -38.54
C ARG A 138 3.74 -2.55 -38.52
N THR A 139 3.77 -3.24 -39.66
CA THR A 139 3.29 -4.62 -39.76
C THR A 139 4.10 -5.58 -38.89
N VAL A 140 5.43 -5.39 -38.82
CA VAL A 140 6.26 -6.20 -37.91
C VAL A 140 6.07 -5.76 -36.45
N ALA A 141 5.85 -4.48 -36.18
CA ALA A 141 5.53 -4.01 -34.83
C ALA A 141 4.24 -4.63 -34.27
N VAL A 142 3.17 -4.71 -35.07
CA VAL A 142 1.92 -5.38 -34.68
C VAL A 142 2.19 -6.84 -34.31
N LYS A 143 2.92 -7.59 -35.15
CA LYS A 143 3.27 -9.00 -34.87
C LYS A 143 4.09 -9.19 -33.60
N ALA A 144 4.98 -8.25 -33.30
CA ALA A 144 5.72 -8.27 -32.05
C ALA A 144 4.77 -8.09 -30.85
N PHE A 145 3.84 -7.13 -30.89
CA PHE A 145 2.84 -6.98 -29.83
C PHE A 145 1.87 -8.16 -29.71
N GLU A 146 1.46 -8.78 -30.81
CA GLU A 146 0.69 -10.05 -30.79
C GLU A 146 1.45 -11.12 -29.99
N ALA A 147 2.73 -11.31 -30.32
CA ALA A 147 3.58 -12.25 -29.59
C ALA A 147 3.81 -11.84 -28.12
N ALA A 148 3.80 -10.55 -27.80
CA ALA A 148 3.91 -10.04 -26.44
C ALA A 148 2.69 -10.47 -25.59
N VAL A 149 1.48 -10.26 -26.13
CA VAL A 149 0.22 -10.61 -25.45
C VAL A 149 0.08 -12.12 -25.25
N GLU A 150 0.60 -12.93 -26.18
CA GLU A 150 0.63 -14.39 -26.05
C GLU A 150 1.73 -14.90 -25.08
N GLY A 151 2.70 -14.06 -24.72
CA GLY A 151 3.90 -14.43 -23.96
C GLY A 151 3.68 -14.73 -22.47
N GLY A 152 2.50 -14.39 -21.93
CA GLY A 152 2.19 -14.49 -20.50
C GLY A 152 2.90 -13.39 -19.69
N ALA A 153 2.12 -12.68 -18.86
CA ALA A 153 2.63 -11.65 -17.97
C ALA A 153 1.73 -11.51 -16.74
N ASP A 154 2.15 -10.70 -15.77
CA ASP A 154 1.24 -10.25 -14.73
C ASP A 154 0.05 -9.49 -15.34
N ARG A 155 -1.07 -9.47 -14.59
CA ARG A 155 -2.35 -8.93 -15.06
C ARG A 155 -2.28 -7.47 -15.52
N LEU A 156 -1.50 -6.62 -14.83
CA LEU A 156 -1.42 -5.20 -15.19
C LEU A 156 -0.63 -5.02 -16.49
N THR A 157 0.46 -5.76 -16.64
CA THR A 157 1.23 -5.81 -17.88
C THR A 157 0.38 -6.33 -19.04
N GLU A 158 -0.38 -7.42 -18.85
CA GLU A 158 -1.26 -7.96 -19.89
C GLU A 158 -2.29 -6.92 -20.36
N VAL A 159 -2.97 -6.23 -19.44
CA VAL A 159 -3.94 -5.17 -19.77
C VAL A 159 -3.25 -4.05 -20.57
N SER A 160 -2.07 -3.61 -20.13
CA SER A 160 -1.30 -2.56 -20.83
C SER A 160 -0.91 -2.98 -22.25
N LEU A 161 -0.43 -4.21 -22.43
CA LEU A 161 -0.05 -4.75 -23.74
C LEU A 161 -1.24 -4.82 -24.69
N ARG A 162 -2.42 -5.25 -24.20
CA ARG A 162 -3.64 -5.31 -25.00
C ARG A 162 -4.12 -3.92 -25.43
N PHE A 163 -4.05 -2.91 -24.56
CA PHE A 163 -4.36 -1.53 -24.94
C PHE A 163 -3.41 -1.00 -26.02
N GLN A 164 -2.11 -1.29 -25.90
CA GLN A 164 -1.12 -0.89 -26.90
C GLN A 164 -1.35 -1.59 -28.25
N LEU A 165 -1.64 -2.90 -28.24
CA LEU A 165 -1.95 -3.66 -29.44
C LEU A 165 -3.26 -3.18 -30.10
N ALA A 166 -4.31 -2.93 -29.31
CA ALA A 166 -5.57 -2.39 -29.81
C ALA A 166 -5.37 -1.04 -30.54
N ARG A 167 -4.58 -0.14 -29.95
CA ARG A 167 -4.24 1.15 -30.57
C ARG A 167 -3.50 0.97 -31.90
N LEU A 168 -2.55 0.04 -31.98
CA LEU A 168 -1.85 -0.23 -33.22
C LEU A 168 -2.79 -0.77 -34.31
N TYR A 169 -3.72 -1.65 -33.96
CA TYR A 169 -4.75 -2.11 -34.90
C TYR A 169 -5.64 -0.96 -35.37
N GLU A 170 -6.06 -0.05 -34.49
CA GLU A 170 -6.84 1.14 -34.88
C GLU A 170 -6.08 2.03 -35.87
N GLU A 171 -4.80 2.25 -35.64
CA GLU A 171 -3.96 3.08 -36.51
C GLU A 171 -3.72 2.45 -37.89
N GLU A 172 -3.74 1.11 -37.99
CA GLU A 172 -3.71 0.37 -39.26
C GLU A 172 -5.10 0.21 -39.90
N GLY A 173 -6.16 0.66 -39.23
CA GLY A 173 -7.55 0.53 -39.68
C GLY A 173 -8.16 -0.87 -39.48
N GLU A 174 -7.52 -1.72 -38.69
CA GLU A 174 -7.97 -3.07 -38.31
C GLU A 174 -8.88 -3.03 -37.07
N TYR A 175 -9.95 -2.23 -37.13
CA TYR A 175 -10.81 -1.96 -35.97
C TYR A 175 -11.46 -3.20 -35.36
N LEU A 176 -11.76 -4.24 -36.15
CA LEU A 176 -12.31 -5.50 -35.60
C LEU A 176 -11.30 -6.22 -34.70
N ALA A 177 -10.01 -6.18 -35.04
CA ALA A 177 -8.96 -6.75 -34.20
C ALA A 177 -8.74 -5.90 -32.94
N ALA A 178 -8.85 -4.58 -33.03
CA ALA A 178 -8.84 -3.69 -31.87
C ALA A 178 -9.99 -4.00 -30.88
N ILE A 179 -11.22 -4.17 -31.40
CA ILE A 179 -12.39 -4.55 -30.60
C ILE A 179 -12.15 -5.87 -29.86
N GLU A 180 -11.59 -6.88 -30.54
CA GLU A 180 -11.26 -8.16 -29.90
C GLU A 180 -10.31 -7.97 -28.72
N GLN A 181 -9.28 -7.12 -28.84
CA GLN A 181 -8.37 -6.85 -27.72
C GLN A 181 -9.07 -6.16 -26.54
N TYR A 182 -9.96 -5.19 -26.80
CA TYR A 182 -10.76 -4.58 -25.73
C TYR A 182 -11.68 -5.60 -25.04
N GLU A 183 -12.26 -6.54 -25.78
CA GLU A 183 -13.07 -7.62 -25.22
C GLU A 183 -12.23 -8.57 -24.35
N GLN A 184 -10.99 -8.88 -24.75
CA GLN A 184 -10.06 -9.65 -23.92
C GLN A 184 -9.70 -8.90 -22.63
N ILE A 185 -9.53 -7.57 -22.67
CA ILE A 185 -9.29 -6.75 -21.47
C ILE A 185 -10.43 -6.91 -20.47
N LEU A 186 -11.70 -6.96 -20.92
CA LEU A 186 -12.85 -7.17 -20.03
C LEU A 186 -12.82 -8.52 -19.29
N GLY A 187 -12.13 -9.52 -19.83
CA GLY A 187 -11.92 -10.82 -19.19
C GLY A 187 -10.92 -10.80 -18.03
N VAL A 188 -9.97 -9.86 -18.03
CA VAL A 188 -8.87 -9.79 -17.05
C VAL A 188 -8.93 -8.57 -16.13
N ALA A 189 -9.58 -7.49 -16.56
CA ALA A 189 -9.72 -6.26 -15.79
C ALA A 189 -10.61 -6.45 -14.55
N ARG A 190 -10.14 -5.91 -13.41
CA ARG A 190 -10.79 -6.02 -12.09
C ARG A 190 -11.48 -4.74 -11.65
N THR A 191 -11.06 -3.59 -12.16
CA THR A 191 -11.59 -2.29 -11.80
C THR A 191 -12.66 -1.86 -12.80
N GLU A 192 -13.69 -1.18 -12.30
CA GLU A 192 -14.73 -0.59 -13.12
C GLU A 192 -14.14 0.38 -14.15
N ASN A 193 -13.17 1.22 -13.74
CA ASN A 193 -12.56 2.19 -14.63
C ASN A 193 -11.91 1.56 -15.87
N THR A 194 -11.12 0.50 -15.69
CA THR A 194 -10.49 -0.20 -16.83
C THR A 194 -11.52 -0.90 -17.71
N ARG A 195 -12.59 -1.42 -17.12
CA ARG A 195 -13.68 -2.08 -17.88
C ARG A 195 -14.47 -1.06 -18.69
N GLY A 196 -14.87 0.06 -18.08
CA GLY A 196 -15.54 1.17 -18.75
C GLY A 196 -14.69 1.77 -19.88
N GLN A 197 -13.39 1.97 -19.64
CA GLN A 197 -12.45 2.42 -20.67
C GLN A 197 -12.40 1.47 -21.86
N ALA A 198 -12.23 0.16 -21.63
CA ALA A 198 -12.18 -0.83 -22.71
C ALA A 198 -13.52 -0.90 -23.47
N THR A 199 -14.66 -0.89 -22.77
CA THR A 199 -15.99 -0.90 -23.39
C THR A 199 -16.24 0.35 -24.24
N TYR A 200 -15.86 1.54 -23.74
CA TYR A 200 -15.96 2.79 -24.49
C TYR A 200 -15.10 2.76 -25.75
N LEU A 201 -13.83 2.38 -25.64
CA LEU A 201 -12.91 2.32 -26.78
C LEU A 201 -13.35 1.29 -27.82
N ALA A 202 -13.91 0.14 -27.40
CA ALA A 202 -14.54 -0.81 -28.32
C ALA A 202 -15.75 -0.19 -29.05
N GLY A 203 -16.51 0.69 -28.40
CA GLY A 203 -17.56 1.48 -29.03
C GLY A 203 -17.00 2.47 -30.06
N VAL A 204 -15.92 3.18 -29.74
CA VAL A 204 -15.21 4.08 -30.68
C VAL A 204 -14.71 3.31 -31.92
N ALA A 205 -14.06 2.16 -31.72
CA ALA A 205 -13.61 1.31 -32.82
C ALA A 205 -14.79 0.78 -33.66
N SER A 206 -15.94 0.48 -33.03
CA SER A 206 -17.17 0.07 -33.74
C SER A 206 -17.69 1.18 -34.66
N LEU A 207 -17.70 2.45 -34.21
CA LEU A 207 -18.05 3.58 -35.09
C LEU A 207 -17.14 3.67 -36.32
N LEU A 208 -15.84 3.44 -36.14
CA LEU A 208 -14.86 3.50 -37.22
C LEU A 208 -15.05 2.38 -38.26
N THR A 209 -15.67 1.25 -37.89
CA THR A 209 -16.12 0.23 -38.86
C THR A 209 -17.37 0.64 -39.65
N GLY A 210 -18.07 1.69 -39.23
CA GLY A 210 -19.37 2.10 -39.76
C GLY A 210 -20.56 1.38 -39.11
N ASP A 211 -20.33 0.60 -38.04
CA ASP A 211 -21.39 -0.07 -37.27
C ASP A 211 -21.83 0.81 -36.08
N GLU A 212 -22.68 1.80 -36.39
CA GLU A 212 -23.25 2.71 -35.39
C GLU A 212 -24.12 1.98 -34.36
N GLU A 213 -24.80 0.90 -34.76
CA GLU A 213 -25.64 0.13 -33.84
C GLU A 213 -24.80 -0.57 -32.77
N ALA A 214 -23.72 -1.23 -33.19
CA ALA A 214 -22.78 -1.88 -32.28
C ALA A 214 -22.05 -0.86 -31.37
N ALA A 215 -21.73 0.33 -31.89
CA ALA A 215 -21.13 1.39 -31.08
C ALA A 215 -22.06 1.88 -29.97
N HIS A 216 -23.31 2.24 -30.32
CA HIS A 216 -24.28 2.70 -29.34
C HIS A 216 -24.61 1.62 -28.31
N ALA A 217 -24.66 0.34 -28.71
CA ALA A 217 -24.84 -0.77 -27.78
C ALA A 217 -23.71 -0.84 -26.74
N ARG A 218 -22.44 -0.67 -27.16
CA ARG A 218 -21.29 -0.63 -26.25
C ARG A 218 -21.29 0.61 -25.35
N TYR A 219 -21.67 1.78 -25.87
CA TYR A 219 -21.81 2.96 -25.02
C TYR A 219 -22.90 2.79 -23.97
N LEU A 220 -24.03 2.17 -24.32
CA LEU A 220 -25.08 1.83 -23.36
C LEU A 220 -24.56 0.84 -22.32
N GLU A 221 -23.78 -0.17 -22.73
CA GLU A 221 -23.14 -1.11 -21.81
C GLU A 221 -22.20 -0.41 -20.82
N ALA A 222 -21.37 0.53 -21.30
CA ALA A 222 -20.47 1.30 -20.45
C ALA A 222 -21.25 2.09 -19.37
N VAL A 223 -22.27 2.83 -19.81
CA VAL A 223 -23.13 3.63 -18.92
C VAL A 223 -23.87 2.76 -17.89
N GLN A 224 -24.38 1.59 -18.30
CA GLN A 224 -25.20 0.74 -17.43
C GLN A 224 -24.39 -0.09 -16.44
N ASN A 225 -23.25 -0.62 -16.87
CA ASN A 225 -22.49 -1.59 -16.09
C ASN A 225 -21.29 -0.97 -15.38
N TYR A 226 -20.79 0.17 -15.88
CA TYR A 226 -19.59 0.82 -15.37
C TYR A 226 -19.79 2.34 -15.14
N PRO A 227 -20.85 2.77 -14.43
CA PRO A 227 -21.18 4.19 -14.28
C PRO A 227 -20.12 5.06 -13.58
N GLN A 228 -19.20 4.47 -12.82
CA GLN A 228 -18.09 5.18 -12.15
C GLN A 228 -16.85 5.35 -13.02
N ALA A 229 -16.80 4.70 -14.19
CA ALA A 229 -15.64 4.83 -15.08
C ALA A 229 -15.62 6.20 -15.75
N ASP A 230 -14.43 6.82 -15.85
CA ASP A 230 -14.27 8.14 -16.45
C ASP A 230 -14.77 8.15 -17.91
N GLU A 231 -14.48 7.09 -18.68
CA GLU A 231 -14.92 6.96 -20.06
C GLU A 231 -16.42 6.64 -20.23
N SER A 232 -17.13 6.21 -19.18
CA SER A 232 -18.59 6.06 -19.25
C SER A 232 -19.29 7.40 -19.39
N TYR A 233 -18.69 8.48 -18.88
CA TYR A 233 -19.16 9.84 -19.14
C TYR A 233 -19.04 10.23 -20.62
N LEU A 234 -17.94 9.85 -21.27
CA LEU A 234 -17.75 10.06 -22.71
C LEU A 234 -18.74 9.22 -23.55
N ALA A 235 -19.01 7.99 -23.10
CA ALA A 235 -20.04 7.14 -23.69
C ALA A 235 -21.44 7.78 -23.61
N LEU A 236 -21.80 8.31 -22.44
CA LEU A 236 -23.05 9.03 -22.23
C LEU A 236 -23.17 10.26 -23.15
N GLN A 237 -22.11 11.08 -23.25
CA GLN A 237 -22.10 12.23 -24.15
C GLN A 237 -22.34 11.81 -25.61
N ALA A 238 -21.67 10.76 -26.07
CA ALA A 238 -21.83 10.24 -27.43
C ALA A 238 -23.28 9.77 -27.70
N LEU A 239 -23.92 9.09 -26.75
CA LEU A 239 -25.31 8.67 -26.85
C LEU A 239 -26.28 9.86 -26.92
N VAL A 240 -26.06 10.87 -26.07
CA VAL A 240 -26.89 12.09 -26.05
C VAL A 240 -26.77 12.86 -27.37
N ASP A 241 -25.54 13.03 -27.89
CA ASP A 241 -25.30 13.71 -29.16
C ASP A 241 -25.92 12.97 -30.36
N ALA A 242 -25.94 11.64 -30.31
CA ALA A 242 -26.60 10.79 -31.30
C ALA A 242 -28.13 10.72 -31.14
N GLY A 243 -28.69 11.30 -30.07
CA GLY A 243 -30.11 11.24 -29.76
C GLY A 243 -30.60 9.84 -29.37
N ILE A 244 -29.70 8.97 -28.90
CA ILE A 244 -30.03 7.65 -28.40
C ILE A 244 -30.54 7.79 -26.96
N PRO A 245 -31.75 7.27 -26.66
CA PRO A 245 -32.31 7.39 -25.32
C PRO A 245 -31.49 6.56 -24.33
N VAL A 246 -31.15 7.20 -23.21
CA VAL A 246 -30.56 6.57 -22.03
C VAL A 246 -31.55 6.74 -20.89
N ASP A 247 -31.71 5.68 -20.10
CA ASP A 247 -32.51 5.75 -18.88
C ASP A 247 -32.01 6.89 -17.97
N ASP A 248 -32.93 7.74 -17.49
CA ASP A 248 -32.57 8.96 -16.77
C ASP A 248 -31.91 8.66 -15.40
N TYR A 249 -32.21 7.51 -14.79
CA TYR A 249 -31.52 7.08 -13.57
C TYR A 249 -30.05 6.72 -13.87
N GLN A 250 -29.81 5.91 -14.91
CA GLN A 250 -28.45 5.58 -15.34
C GLN A 250 -27.64 6.81 -15.77
N ARG A 251 -28.28 7.74 -16.48
CA ARG A 251 -27.68 9.02 -16.83
C ARG A 251 -27.27 9.80 -15.59
N GLY A 252 -28.18 9.90 -14.60
CA GLY A 252 -27.91 10.59 -13.35
C GLY A 252 -26.71 10.01 -12.61
N LEU A 253 -26.56 8.68 -12.57
CA LEU A 253 -25.42 8.01 -11.95
C LEU A 253 -24.10 8.38 -12.61
N VAL A 254 -24.01 8.25 -13.94
CA VAL A 254 -22.79 8.59 -14.69
C VAL A 254 -22.43 10.07 -14.52
N ASP A 255 -23.42 10.96 -14.64
CA ASP A 255 -23.20 12.40 -14.45
C ASP A 255 -22.73 12.70 -13.01
N TYR A 256 -23.28 12.01 -11.99
CA TYR A 256 -22.88 12.18 -10.59
C TYR A 256 -21.42 11.75 -10.34
N TYR A 257 -21.03 10.55 -10.78
CA TYR A 257 -19.66 10.05 -10.57
C TYR A 257 -18.63 10.85 -11.37
N ALA A 258 -19.01 11.37 -12.54
CA ALA A 258 -18.20 12.32 -13.30
C ALA A 258 -18.15 13.74 -12.69
N GLN A 259 -18.80 13.96 -11.53
CA GLN A 259 -18.94 15.26 -10.85
C GLN A 259 -19.64 16.33 -11.71
N ALA A 260 -20.41 15.90 -12.70
CA ALA A 260 -21.29 16.73 -13.50
C ALA A 260 -22.65 16.88 -12.78
N TYR A 261 -22.64 17.57 -11.64
CA TYR A 261 -23.81 17.59 -10.74
C TYR A 261 -25.05 18.28 -11.33
N GLU A 262 -24.91 19.34 -12.12
CA GLU A 262 -26.08 19.99 -12.76
C GLU A 262 -26.86 19.04 -13.69
N PRO A 263 -26.23 18.34 -14.66
CA PRO A 263 -26.95 17.37 -15.48
C PRO A 263 -27.41 16.15 -14.69
N ALA A 264 -26.69 15.72 -13.64
CA ALA A 264 -27.14 14.65 -12.74
C ALA A 264 -28.46 15.00 -12.05
N VAL A 265 -28.55 16.18 -11.43
CA VAL A 265 -29.77 16.71 -10.80
C VAL A 265 -30.92 16.71 -11.81
N ALA A 266 -30.69 17.22 -13.01
CA ALA A 266 -31.72 17.28 -14.04
C ALA A 266 -32.18 15.88 -14.49
N ALA A 267 -31.29 14.89 -14.54
CA ALA A 267 -31.63 13.52 -14.90
C ALA A 267 -32.44 12.82 -13.81
N PHE A 268 -31.98 12.88 -12.56
CA PHE A 268 -32.73 12.29 -11.44
C PHE A 268 -34.10 12.94 -11.23
N GLN A 269 -34.24 14.26 -11.38
CA GLN A 269 -35.55 14.92 -11.31
C GLN A 269 -36.51 14.41 -12.39
N ARG A 270 -36.05 14.27 -13.64
CA ARG A 270 -36.88 13.69 -14.72
C ARG A 270 -37.26 12.25 -14.42
N TYR A 271 -36.33 11.47 -13.86
CA TYR A 271 -36.59 10.09 -13.46
C TYR A 271 -37.69 10.00 -12.39
N LEU A 272 -37.59 10.80 -11.32
CA LEU A 272 -38.59 10.86 -10.25
C LEU A 272 -39.96 11.34 -10.75
N ASP A 273 -39.99 12.39 -11.59
CA ASP A 273 -41.24 12.92 -12.16
C ASP A 273 -41.95 11.92 -13.08
N ALA A 274 -41.18 11.12 -13.82
CA ALA A 274 -41.71 10.17 -14.79
C ALA A 274 -42.13 8.83 -14.19
N ASN A 275 -41.58 8.46 -13.03
CA ASN A 275 -41.78 7.15 -12.39
C ASN A 275 -42.32 7.34 -10.97
N PRO A 276 -43.65 7.32 -10.76
CA PRO A 276 -44.24 7.40 -9.42
C PRO A 276 -43.82 6.24 -8.50
N ASP A 277 -43.53 5.07 -9.08
CA ASP A 277 -42.98 3.88 -8.41
C ASP A 277 -41.47 3.76 -8.67
N HIS A 278 -40.73 4.86 -8.54
CA HIS A 278 -39.29 4.92 -8.78
C HIS A 278 -38.50 4.12 -7.75
N ARG A 279 -37.22 3.88 -8.05
CA ARG A 279 -36.25 3.43 -7.04
C ARG A 279 -35.99 4.52 -6.03
N GLU A 280 -36.14 4.19 -4.75
CA GLU A 280 -36.00 5.13 -3.64
C GLU A 280 -34.60 5.76 -3.58
N ASP A 281 -33.55 5.00 -3.92
CA ASP A 281 -32.17 5.49 -3.89
C ASP A 281 -31.86 6.61 -4.90
N ALA A 282 -32.75 6.87 -5.86
CA ALA A 282 -32.67 8.07 -6.70
C ALA A 282 -32.76 9.37 -5.89
N HIS A 283 -33.49 9.37 -4.77
CA HIS A 283 -33.52 10.50 -3.84
C HIS A 283 -32.15 10.74 -3.18
N LEU A 284 -31.43 9.69 -2.78
CA LEU A 284 -30.08 9.82 -2.20
C LEU A 284 -29.08 10.37 -3.21
N PHE A 285 -29.04 9.83 -4.44
CA PHE A 285 -28.13 10.34 -5.46
C PHE A 285 -28.45 11.79 -5.86
N LEU A 286 -29.73 12.15 -5.91
CA LEU A 286 -30.15 13.53 -6.13
C LEU A 286 -29.72 14.44 -4.97
N ALA A 287 -29.84 13.98 -3.73
CA ALA A 287 -29.35 14.71 -2.57
C ALA A 287 -27.84 14.94 -2.62
N TRP A 288 -27.05 13.91 -2.92
CA TRP A 288 -25.59 14.05 -3.05
C TRP A 288 -25.19 14.93 -4.24
N ALA A 289 -25.94 14.93 -5.34
CA ALA A 289 -25.71 15.84 -6.45
C ALA A 289 -26.00 17.31 -6.05
N PHE A 290 -27.06 17.56 -5.27
CA PHE A 290 -27.32 18.89 -4.70
C PHE A 290 -26.26 19.31 -3.69
N GLU A 291 -25.78 18.39 -2.86
CA GLU A 291 -24.65 18.63 -1.96
C GLU A 291 -23.40 19.05 -2.75
N GLY A 292 -23.08 18.37 -3.85
CA GLY A 292 -21.98 18.72 -4.75
C GLY A 292 -22.11 20.12 -5.38
N LEU A 293 -23.35 20.62 -5.55
CA LEU A 293 -23.64 21.99 -5.97
C LEU A 293 -23.65 23.01 -4.81
N GLY A 294 -23.47 22.56 -3.57
CA GLY A 294 -23.56 23.38 -2.36
C GLY A 294 -24.99 23.75 -1.97
N ASN A 295 -26.01 23.07 -2.52
CA ASN A 295 -27.41 23.30 -2.19
C ASN A 295 -27.88 22.37 -1.06
N VAL A 296 -27.49 22.72 0.16
CA VAL A 296 -27.76 21.93 1.37
C VAL A 296 -29.26 21.78 1.66
N GLU A 297 -30.07 22.79 1.34
CA GLU A 297 -31.52 22.77 1.59
C GLU A 297 -32.20 21.68 0.77
N GLU A 298 -31.94 21.63 -0.54
CA GLU A 298 -32.49 20.58 -1.42
C GLU A 298 -31.89 19.21 -1.10
N ALA A 299 -30.60 19.13 -0.75
CA ALA A 299 -29.97 17.88 -0.36
C ALA A 299 -30.68 17.25 0.87
N LEU A 300 -30.90 18.03 1.92
CA LEU A 300 -31.64 17.57 3.11
C LEU A 300 -33.09 17.21 2.78
N ALA A 301 -33.77 18.00 1.95
CA ALA A 301 -35.15 17.72 1.55
C ALA A 301 -35.29 16.39 0.80
N HIS A 302 -34.31 16.04 -0.04
CA HIS A 302 -34.33 14.76 -0.75
C HIS A 302 -33.95 13.58 0.15
N ILE A 303 -33.07 13.75 1.14
CA ILE A 303 -32.84 12.72 2.17
C ILE A 303 -34.11 12.52 3.03
N ASP A 304 -34.79 13.60 3.40
CA ASP A 304 -36.07 13.51 4.14
C ASP A 304 -37.12 12.76 3.33
N ALA A 305 -37.23 13.03 2.02
CA ALA A 305 -38.14 12.30 1.14
C ALA A 305 -37.78 10.81 1.00
N TYR A 306 -36.49 10.45 1.06
CA TYR A 306 -36.05 9.06 1.08
C TYR A 306 -36.43 8.36 2.39
N ILE A 307 -36.23 9.01 3.55
CA ILE A 307 -36.67 8.51 4.87
C ILE A 307 -38.19 8.32 4.88
N ASP A 308 -38.95 9.33 4.43
CA ASP A 308 -40.42 9.31 4.42
C ASP A 308 -40.99 8.22 3.49
N ALA A 309 -40.28 7.86 2.42
CA ALA A 309 -40.68 6.81 1.50
C ALA A 309 -40.50 5.40 2.10
N ALA A 310 -39.41 5.21 2.84
CA ALA A 310 -39.08 3.95 3.51
C ALA A 310 -39.87 3.74 4.83
N ALA A 311 -40.42 4.81 5.42
CA ALA A 311 -41.16 4.72 6.67
C ALA A 311 -42.42 3.84 6.51
N PRO A 312 -42.65 2.83 7.38
CA PRO A 312 -43.81 1.95 7.27
C PRO A 312 -45.09 2.77 7.37
N ALA A 313 -46.03 2.53 6.46
CA ALA A 313 -47.31 3.24 6.42
C ALA A 313 -48.01 3.09 7.79
N LEU A 314 -47.97 4.15 8.60
CA LEU A 314 -48.72 4.22 9.85
C LEU A 314 -50.21 4.07 9.51
N THR A 315 -50.74 2.86 9.69
CA THR A 315 -52.17 2.61 9.58
C THR A 315 -52.88 3.34 10.71
N THR A 316 -53.22 4.60 10.48
CA THR A 316 -54.19 5.32 11.28
C THR A 316 -55.60 4.82 10.92
N GLU A 317 -55.92 3.57 11.27
CA GLU A 317 -57.32 3.15 11.36
C GLU A 317 -57.70 3.04 12.84
N GLU A 318 -58.23 4.15 13.36
CA GLU A 318 -59.23 4.10 14.42
C GLU A 318 -60.41 3.22 13.96
N ASP A 319 -60.68 2.13 14.68
CA ASP A 319 -61.99 1.44 14.78
C ASP A 319 -62.72 1.08 13.45
N ASP A 320 -62.24 0.06 12.70
CA ASP A 320 -63.14 -0.82 11.92
C ASP A 320 -62.88 -2.32 12.24
N PRO A 321 -63.74 -2.98 13.02
CA PRO A 321 -63.56 -4.38 13.41
C PRO A 321 -63.82 -5.41 12.27
N GLN A 322 -63.87 -5.01 11.00
CA GLN A 322 -64.05 -5.94 9.87
C GLN A 322 -63.01 -5.89 8.74
N VAL A 323 -61.93 -5.13 8.86
CA VAL A 323 -60.81 -5.21 7.91
C VAL A 323 -59.65 -5.97 8.55
N THR A 324 -59.44 -7.21 8.14
CA THR A 324 -58.16 -7.90 8.40
C THR A 324 -57.11 -7.29 7.48
N PRO A 325 -56.02 -6.68 7.98
CA PRO A 325 -54.90 -6.29 7.14
C PRO A 325 -54.38 -7.55 6.45
N ALA A 326 -54.06 -7.45 5.16
CA ALA A 326 -53.28 -8.48 4.50
C ALA A 326 -51.94 -8.61 5.24
N PRO A 327 -51.41 -9.83 5.45
CA PRO A 327 -50.09 -9.96 6.03
C PRO A 327 -49.09 -9.45 5.00
N GLU A 328 -48.59 -8.24 5.18
CA GLU A 328 -47.31 -7.84 4.60
C GLU A 328 -46.29 -8.90 5.04
N THR A 329 -45.61 -9.49 4.06
CA THR A 329 -44.62 -10.52 4.29
C THR A 329 -43.45 -9.90 5.06
N SER A 330 -43.01 -10.54 6.14
CA SER A 330 -41.95 -10.08 7.05
C SER A 330 -40.61 -9.69 6.40
N LEU A 331 -40.42 -9.98 5.11
CA LEU A 331 -39.23 -9.62 4.34
C LEU A 331 -39.27 -8.17 3.85
N ASN A 332 -40.43 -7.67 3.41
CA ASN A 332 -40.54 -6.30 2.91
C ASN A 332 -40.37 -5.29 4.05
N GLN A 333 -40.95 -5.57 5.22
CA GLN A 333 -40.79 -4.72 6.41
C GLN A 333 -39.33 -4.63 6.88
N GLN A 334 -38.52 -5.68 6.66
CA GLN A 334 -37.09 -5.66 6.99
C GLN A 334 -36.27 -4.85 5.98
N GLU A 335 -36.67 -4.85 4.71
CA GLU A 335 -36.05 -4.02 3.67
C GLU A 335 -36.38 -2.54 3.90
N ASP A 336 -37.65 -2.22 4.19
CA ASP A 336 -38.11 -0.86 4.47
C ASP A 336 -37.43 -0.28 5.73
N GLU A 337 -37.31 -1.05 6.82
CA GLU A 337 -36.59 -0.64 8.03
C GLU A 337 -35.10 -0.34 7.75
N ALA A 338 -34.45 -1.11 6.87
CA ALA A 338 -33.05 -0.91 6.51
C ALA A 338 -32.83 0.37 5.67
N GLU A 339 -33.73 0.66 4.72
CA GLU A 339 -33.66 1.88 3.92
C GLU A 339 -33.95 3.13 4.78
N GLU A 340 -34.91 3.07 5.71
CA GLU A 340 -35.19 4.17 6.64
C GLU A 340 -33.98 4.44 7.56
N ALA A 341 -33.37 3.38 8.11
CA ALA A 341 -32.15 3.47 8.91
C ALA A 341 -31.01 4.14 8.11
N ARG A 342 -30.79 3.72 6.86
CA ARG A 342 -29.82 4.33 5.95
C ARG A 342 -30.09 5.82 5.73
N GLY A 343 -31.35 6.22 5.59
CA GLY A 343 -31.74 7.61 5.38
C GLY A 343 -31.38 8.50 6.56
N TRP A 344 -31.70 8.07 7.79
CA TRP A 344 -31.31 8.79 9.01
C TRP A 344 -29.80 8.91 9.16
N MET A 345 -29.07 7.84 8.82
CA MET A 345 -27.62 7.83 8.84
C MET A 345 -27.02 8.85 7.83
N GLU A 346 -27.50 8.86 6.59
CA GLU A 346 -27.04 9.81 5.57
C GLU A 346 -27.40 11.26 5.92
N LYS A 347 -28.56 11.49 6.53
CA LYS A 347 -28.96 12.81 7.05
C LYS A 347 -27.98 13.34 8.09
N ALA A 348 -27.67 12.52 9.09
CA ALA A 348 -26.75 12.89 10.16
C ALA A 348 -25.34 13.18 9.62
N LYS A 349 -24.85 12.34 8.68
CA LYS A 349 -23.55 12.55 8.00
C LYS A 349 -23.52 13.87 7.21
N LEU A 350 -24.56 14.17 6.43
CA LEU A 350 -24.64 15.43 5.68
C LEU A 350 -24.64 16.63 6.63
N GLN A 351 -25.50 16.62 7.65
CA GLN A 351 -25.56 17.68 8.66
C GLN A 351 -24.21 17.91 9.34
N SER A 352 -23.50 16.84 9.68
CA SER A 352 -22.14 16.92 10.24
C SER A 352 -21.17 17.60 9.26
N ARG A 353 -21.13 17.17 7.99
CA ARG A 353 -20.26 17.76 6.95
C ARG A 353 -20.53 19.25 6.71
N VAL A 354 -21.79 19.67 6.77
CA VAL A 354 -22.18 21.08 6.55
C VAL A 354 -22.13 21.95 7.81
N GLY A 355 -21.68 21.41 8.95
CA GLY A 355 -21.51 22.14 10.21
C GLY A 355 -22.79 22.34 11.03
N LEU A 356 -23.86 21.60 10.72
CA LEU A 356 -25.09 21.54 11.50
C LEU A 356 -24.95 20.49 12.62
N SER A 357 -23.97 20.71 13.49
CA SER A 357 -23.50 19.66 14.42
C SER A 357 -24.56 19.25 15.45
N ALA A 358 -25.36 20.19 15.95
CA ALA A 358 -26.42 19.87 16.92
C ALA A 358 -27.54 19.05 16.28
N GLU A 359 -27.93 19.40 15.05
CA GLU A 359 -28.90 18.65 14.27
C GLU A 359 -28.38 17.26 13.92
N ALA A 360 -27.10 17.13 13.55
CA ALA A 360 -26.46 15.85 13.28
C ALA A 360 -26.46 14.93 14.51
N ILE A 361 -26.08 15.44 15.69
CA ILE A 361 -26.18 14.69 16.96
C ILE A 361 -27.62 14.21 17.16
N GLN A 362 -28.60 15.09 16.99
CA GLN A 362 -30.01 14.71 17.15
C GLN A 362 -30.44 13.63 16.15
N SER A 363 -30.00 13.70 14.88
CA SER A 363 -30.30 12.68 13.88
C SER A 363 -29.62 11.34 14.19
N TYR A 364 -28.37 11.32 14.68
CA TYR A 364 -27.74 10.09 15.18
C TYR A 364 -28.48 9.50 16.39
N LEU A 365 -28.92 10.34 17.33
CA LEU A 365 -29.70 9.89 18.48
C LEU A 365 -31.06 9.31 18.05
N THR A 366 -31.74 9.95 17.10
CA THR A 366 -32.99 9.41 16.53
C THR A 366 -32.75 8.07 15.84
N TYR A 367 -31.68 7.93 15.08
CA TYR A 367 -31.28 6.65 14.49
C TYR A 367 -31.07 5.58 15.58
N LEU A 368 -30.35 5.90 16.66
CA LEU A 368 -30.08 4.97 17.76
C LEU A 368 -31.35 4.56 18.53
N ASP A 369 -32.29 5.49 18.71
CA ASP A 369 -33.56 5.24 19.37
C ASP A 369 -34.45 4.29 18.55
N LEU A 370 -34.45 4.44 17.22
CA LEU A 370 -35.27 3.66 16.30
C LEU A 370 -34.63 2.30 15.97
N TYR A 371 -33.32 2.28 15.74
CA TYR A 371 -32.57 1.12 15.23
C TYR A 371 -31.38 0.73 16.13
N PRO A 372 -31.58 0.50 17.44
CA PRO A 372 -30.49 0.24 18.37
C PRO A 372 -29.71 -1.06 18.09
N ASN A 373 -30.25 -1.97 17.27
CA ASN A 373 -29.63 -3.25 16.92
C ASN A 373 -29.11 -3.30 15.47
N ASP A 374 -29.19 -2.20 14.73
CA ASP A 374 -28.65 -2.12 13.38
C ASP A 374 -27.11 -2.22 13.40
N GLU A 375 -26.53 -2.69 12.30
CA GLU A 375 -25.08 -2.91 12.22
C GLU A 375 -24.28 -1.60 12.36
N ASP A 376 -24.84 -0.48 11.92
CA ASP A 376 -24.21 0.84 11.98
C ASP A 376 -24.51 1.58 13.31
N ALA A 377 -25.29 1.01 14.24
CA ALA A 377 -25.63 1.67 15.50
C ALA A 377 -24.43 2.02 16.40
N PRO A 378 -23.43 1.14 16.59
CA PRO A 378 -22.23 1.54 17.31
C PRO A 378 -21.50 2.73 16.65
N LEU A 379 -21.52 2.81 15.31
CA LEU A 379 -20.89 3.89 14.56
C LEU A 379 -21.66 5.21 14.68
N ALA A 380 -23.00 5.18 14.68
CA ALA A 380 -23.83 6.35 14.98
C ALA A 380 -23.56 6.89 16.39
N ALA A 381 -23.46 6.00 17.39
CA ALA A 381 -23.13 6.39 18.76
C ALA A 381 -21.74 7.03 18.84
N TRP A 382 -20.76 6.46 18.13
CA TRP A 382 -19.41 6.99 18.06
C TRP A 382 -19.38 8.40 17.47
N TRP A 383 -20.06 8.61 16.34
CA TRP A 383 -20.11 9.91 15.68
C TRP A 383 -20.86 10.95 16.50
N ALA A 384 -21.96 10.60 17.17
CA ALA A 384 -22.66 11.49 18.09
C ALA A 384 -21.74 11.94 19.24
N ALA A 385 -21.05 10.99 19.89
CA ALA A 385 -20.13 11.28 21.00
C ALA A 385 -18.95 12.17 20.56
N SER A 386 -18.32 11.83 19.43
CA SER A 386 -17.18 12.58 18.88
C SER A 386 -17.56 13.99 18.46
N LEU A 387 -18.78 14.17 17.95
CA LEU A 387 -19.29 15.48 17.57
C LEU A 387 -19.60 16.33 18.80
N ALA A 388 -20.22 15.76 19.84
CA ALA A 388 -20.41 16.43 21.12
C ALA A 388 -19.07 16.85 21.75
N GLU A 389 -18.05 15.98 21.68
CA GLU A 389 -16.70 16.30 22.15
C GLU A 389 -16.12 17.49 21.39
N SER A 390 -16.22 17.50 20.06
CA SER A 390 -15.72 18.58 19.20
C SER A 390 -16.39 19.94 19.45
N LEU A 391 -17.65 19.94 19.93
CA LEU A 391 -18.38 21.14 20.33
C LEU A 391 -17.99 21.64 21.72
N GLY A 392 -17.18 20.88 22.47
CA GLY A 392 -16.86 21.15 23.86
C GLY A 392 -18.01 20.85 24.82
N GLU A 393 -18.99 20.05 24.40
CA GLU A 393 -20.08 19.56 25.25
C GLU A 393 -19.60 18.34 26.05
N THR A 394 -18.61 18.56 26.92
CA THR A 394 -17.84 17.50 27.60
C THR A 394 -18.71 16.47 28.31
N GLU A 395 -19.71 16.90 29.09
CA GLU A 395 -20.60 15.97 29.80
C GLU A 395 -21.45 15.13 28.85
N VAL A 396 -21.95 15.74 27.75
CA VAL A 396 -22.74 15.03 26.74
C VAL A 396 -21.87 14.00 26.03
N ALA A 397 -20.63 14.36 25.68
CA ALA A 397 -19.69 13.45 25.05
C ALA A 397 -19.35 12.26 25.95
N ILE A 398 -19.08 12.50 27.24
CA ILE A 398 -18.84 11.46 28.24
C ILE A 398 -20.02 10.49 28.31
N ASP A 399 -21.24 11.01 28.48
CA ASP A 399 -22.45 10.19 28.56
C ASP A 399 -22.63 9.33 27.29
N LEU A 400 -22.41 9.90 26.11
CA LEU A 400 -22.54 9.18 24.84
C LEU A 400 -21.47 8.09 24.65
N TYR A 401 -20.21 8.37 25.00
CA TYR A 401 -19.16 7.36 24.96
C TYR A 401 -19.41 6.22 25.94
N GLN A 402 -19.87 6.50 27.16
CA GLN A 402 -20.24 5.47 28.13
C GLN A 402 -21.41 4.63 27.62
N ASN A 403 -22.48 5.27 27.12
CA ASN A 403 -23.63 4.57 26.56
C ASN A 403 -23.25 3.66 25.38
N LEU A 404 -22.32 4.08 24.52
CA LEU A 404 -21.78 3.26 23.44
C LEU A 404 -21.13 1.99 24.02
N ALA A 405 -20.22 2.14 24.98
CA ALA A 405 -19.52 1.00 25.58
C ALA A 405 -20.46 0.05 26.34
N GLU A 406 -21.50 0.59 27.00
CA GLU A 406 -22.49 -0.20 27.72
C GLU A 406 -23.46 -0.94 26.80
N SER A 407 -23.90 -0.30 25.72
CA SER A 407 -24.88 -0.86 24.78
C SER A 407 -24.23 -1.84 23.80
N TYR A 408 -22.97 -1.58 23.43
CA TYR A 408 -22.22 -2.33 22.42
C TYR A 408 -20.86 -2.85 22.95
N PRO A 409 -20.82 -3.59 24.06
CA PRO A 409 -19.57 -3.94 24.74
C PRO A 409 -18.66 -4.87 23.92
N PHE A 410 -19.15 -5.49 22.85
CA PHE A 410 -18.34 -6.32 21.95
C PHE A 410 -17.89 -5.60 20.67
N HIS A 411 -18.34 -4.35 20.46
CA HIS A 411 -17.90 -3.55 19.33
C HIS A 411 -16.44 -3.11 19.50
N GLN A 412 -15.72 -2.95 18.39
CA GLN A 412 -14.29 -2.61 18.41
C GLN A 412 -14.00 -1.24 19.05
N ASP A 413 -14.97 -0.32 19.00
CA ASP A 413 -14.84 1.05 19.52
C ASP A 413 -15.21 1.19 21.00
N ALA A 414 -15.85 0.18 21.62
CA ALA A 414 -16.21 0.21 23.04
C ALA A 414 -15.02 0.51 23.99
N PRO A 415 -13.84 -0.14 23.86
CA PRO A 415 -12.70 0.21 24.69
C PRO A 415 -12.18 1.63 24.44
N GLU A 416 -12.26 2.12 23.20
CA GLU A 416 -11.87 3.50 22.89
C GLU A 416 -12.84 4.51 23.51
N ALA A 417 -14.14 4.25 23.46
CA ALA A 417 -15.15 5.11 24.05
C ALA A 417 -14.93 5.27 25.56
N LEU A 418 -14.67 4.18 26.29
CA LEU A 418 -14.31 4.25 27.72
C LEU A 418 -13.02 5.04 27.95
N TYR A 419 -12.00 4.81 27.11
CA TYR A 419 -10.74 5.55 27.17
C TYR A 419 -10.93 7.06 26.97
N ARG A 420 -11.72 7.46 25.98
CA ARG A 420 -12.05 8.86 25.66
C ARG A 420 -12.85 9.50 26.79
N ALA A 421 -13.89 8.83 27.30
CA ALA A 421 -14.67 9.31 28.44
C ALA A 421 -13.79 9.51 29.69
N GLY A 422 -12.89 8.56 30.00
CA GLY A 422 -11.93 8.70 31.10
C GLY A 422 -10.97 9.88 30.89
N SER A 423 -10.49 10.08 29.66
CA SER A 423 -9.62 11.21 29.30
C SER A 423 -10.33 12.55 29.47
N LEU A 424 -11.60 12.65 29.09
CA LEU A 424 -12.41 13.86 29.28
C LEU A 424 -12.65 14.18 30.76
N HIS A 425 -12.87 13.17 31.60
CA HIS A 425 -12.94 13.35 33.06
C HIS A 425 -11.61 13.86 33.62
N TRP A 426 -10.48 13.27 33.22
CA TRP A 426 -9.16 13.69 33.66
C TRP A 426 -8.84 15.13 33.28
N LEU A 427 -9.10 15.50 32.01
CA LEU A 427 -8.94 16.88 31.53
C LEU A 427 -9.85 17.88 32.26
N SER A 428 -11.00 17.42 32.78
CA SER A 428 -11.93 18.20 33.60
C SER A 428 -11.53 18.26 35.08
N GLY A 429 -10.44 17.61 35.48
CA GLY A 429 -9.93 17.54 36.86
C GLY A 429 -10.67 16.55 37.75
N ASN A 430 -11.38 15.58 37.16
CA ASN A 430 -12.09 14.52 37.87
C ASN A 430 -11.34 13.19 37.76
N ASP A 431 -10.24 13.08 38.50
CA ASP A 431 -9.36 11.91 38.47
C ASP A 431 -10.07 10.62 38.94
N GLU A 432 -11.04 10.72 39.86
CA GLU A 432 -11.76 9.56 40.41
C GLU A 432 -12.57 8.84 39.33
N ASP A 433 -13.36 9.57 38.55
CA ASP A 433 -14.14 8.98 37.45
C ASP A 433 -13.24 8.58 36.26
N ALA A 434 -12.16 9.32 36.00
CA ALA A 434 -11.18 8.94 34.98
C ALA A 434 -10.54 7.57 35.28
N ILE A 435 -10.07 7.38 36.52
CA ILE A 435 -9.50 6.12 36.99
C ILE A 435 -10.52 4.99 36.87
N LEU A 436 -11.78 5.23 37.26
CA LEU A 436 -12.82 4.20 37.17
C LEU A 436 -13.03 3.69 35.73
N LEU A 437 -13.16 4.61 34.77
CA LEU A 437 -13.41 4.24 33.37
C LEU A 437 -12.20 3.60 32.70
N TRP A 438 -10.99 4.12 32.97
CA TRP A 438 -9.79 3.48 32.47
C TRP A 438 -9.57 2.09 33.07
N GLN A 439 -9.89 1.89 34.35
CA GLN A 439 -9.84 0.57 34.96
C GLN A 439 -10.84 -0.38 34.31
N GLN A 440 -12.09 0.08 34.10
CA GLN A 440 -13.09 -0.70 33.38
C GLN A 440 -12.60 -1.12 31.99
N ALA A 441 -11.99 -0.21 31.24
CA ALA A 441 -11.45 -0.50 29.92
C ALA A 441 -10.28 -1.51 29.97
N ALA A 442 -9.33 -1.31 30.89
CA ALA A 442 -8.17 -2.20 31.06
C ALA A 442 -8.60 -3.62 31.49
N ASP A 443 -9.58 -3.74 32.37
CA ASP A 443 -10.07 -5.02 32.90
C ASP A 443 -10.96 -5.77 31.88
N ALA A 444 -11.84 -5.05 31.18
CA ALA A 444 -12.77 -5.67 30.22
C ALA A 444 -12.11 -5.98 28.87
N TYR A 445 -11.07 -5.24 28.49
CA TYR A 445 -10.43 -5.32 27.18
C TYR A 445 -8.89 -5.42 27.25
N PRO A 446 -8.32 -6.32 28.06
CA PRO A 446 -6.86 -6.37 28.32
C PRO A 446 -6.02 -6.64 27.07
N ASP A 447 -6.60 -7.30 26.06
CA ASP A 447 -5.95 -7.65 24.78
C ASP A 447 -6.28 -6.65 23.66
N ARG A 448 -6.84 -5.48 23.98
CA ARG A 448 -7.20 -4.43 23.01
C ARG A 448 -6.33 -3.20 23.20
N ARG A 449 -6.06 -2.51 22.10
CA ARG A 449 -5.27 -1.26 22.06
C ARG A 449 -5.69 -0.25 23.13
N TYR A 450 -6.99 0.06 23.22
CA TYR A 450 -7.47 1.06 24.19
C TYR A 450 -7.68 0.52 25.61
N GLY A 451 -7.65 -0.80 25.81
CA GLY A 451 -7.44 -1.37 27.14
C GLY A 451 -6.01 -1.12 27.63
N ALA A 452 -5.01 -1.35 26.77
CA ALA A 452 -3.61 -1.02 27.06
C ALA A 452 -3.37 0.49 27.20
N ALA A 453 -4.01 1.33 26.38
CA ALA A 453 -3.96 2.79 26.52
C ALA A 453 -4.53 3.22 27.88
N SER A 454 -5.69 2.69 28.27
CA SER A 454 -6.29 2.97 29.57
C SER A 454 -5.37 2.53 30.71
N LEU A 455 -4.76 1.35 30.62
CA LEU A 455 -3.78 0.87 31.59
C LEU A 455 -2.54 1.78 31.70
N LEU A 456 -2.06 2.31 30.58
CA LEU A 456 -0.97 3.29 30.55
C LEU A 456 -1.33 4.53 31.38
N TRP A 457 -2.50 5.12 31.15
CA TRP A 457 -2.92 6.32 31.84
C TRP A 457 -3.22 6.07 33.33
N LEU A 458 -3.77 4.90 33.69
CA LEU A 458 -3.88 4.48 35.09
C LEU A 458 -2.52 4.48 35.78
N LEU A 459 -1.51 3.83 35.19
CA LEU A 459 -0.16 3.75 35.78
C LEU A 459 0.51 5.11 35.92
N LYS A 460 0.09 6.11 35.14
CA LYS A 460 0.59 7.50 35.24
C LYS A 460 -0.07 8.29 36.35
N VAL A 461 -1.38 8.13 36.54
CA VAL A 461 -2.18 8.96 37.45
C VAL A 461 -2.30 8.34 38.85
N LEU A 462 -2.26 7.00 38.98
CA LEU A 462 -2.40 6.33 40.27
C LEU A 462 -1.27 6.67 41.25
N PRO A 463 -1.57 6.72 42.57
CA PRO A 463 -0.54 6.74 43.61
C PRO A 463 0.35 5.50 43.55
N GLU A 464 1.65 5.65 43.86
CA GLU A 464 2.62 4.55 43.81
C GLU A 464 2.23 3.30 44.60
N ASP A 465 1.55 3.45 45.75
CA ASP A 465 1.09 2.33 46.58
C ASP A 465 -0.12 1.59 46.00
N GLU A 466 -0.74 2.12 44.95
CA GLU A 466 -1.91 1.53 44.27
C GLU A 466 -1.57 0.94 42.89
N LYS A 467 -0.34 1.14 42.37
CA LYS A 467 0.07 0.67 41.03
C LYS A 467 0.34 -0.83 40.93
N GLU A 468 0.69 -1.50 42.03
CA GLU A 468 1.18 -2.89 42.02
C GLU A 468 0.30 -3.87 41.20
N PRO A 469 -1.04 -3.90 41.35
CA PRO A 469 -1.87 -4.83 40.57
C PRO A 469 -1.83 -4.56 39.06
N PHE A 470 -1.67 -3.29 38.67
CA PHE A 470 -1.66 -2.83 37.29
C PHE A 470 -0.28 -3.01 36.64
N LEU A 471 0.81 -3.01 37.42
CA LEU A 471 2.15 -3.36 36.94
C LEU A 471 2.23 -4.84 36.53
N ASP A 472 1.61 -5.73 37.31
CA ASP A 472 1.49 -7.15 36.96
C ASP A 472 0.69 -7.35 35.66
N GLN A 473 -0.42 -6.62 35.50
CA GLN A 473 -1.23 -6.63 34.28
C GLN A 473 -0.44 -6.10 33.08
N ALA A 474 0.30 -5.01 33.25
CA ALA A 474 1.12 -4.41 32.21
C ALA A 474 2.26 -5.33 31.74
N ALA A 475 2.89 -6.07 32.66
CA ALA A 475 3.89 -7.07 32.32
C ALA A 475 3.31 -8.27 31.52
N ALA A 476 2.00 -8.52 31.66
CA ALA A 476 1.28 -9.59 30.96
C ALA A 476 0.71 -9.17 29.59
N THR A 477 0.79 -7.88 29.20
CA THR A 477 0.32 -7.41 27.89
C THR A 477 1.30 -7.78 26.78
N LEU A 478 0.94 -8.69 25.88
CA LEU A 478 1.91 -9.34 24.97
C LEU A 478 1.77 -9.02 23.48
N PHE A 479 0.84 -8.16 23.06
CA PHE A 479 0.63 -7.86 21.64
C PHE A 479 1.49 -6.69 21.11
N GLU A 480 1.78 -6.71 19.81
CA GLU A 480 2.52 -5.69 19.06
C GLU A 480 1.67 -4.42 18.81
N ASP A 481 1.71 -3.48 19.76
CA ASP A 481 1.10 -2.15 19.67
C ASP A 481 1.88 -1.15 20.53
N TYR A 482 1.80 0.14 20.19
CA TYR A 482 2.44 1.22 20.94
C TYR A 482 2.07 1.18 22.43
N PHE A 483 0.78 1.20 22.77
CA PHE A 483 0.36 1.26 24.17
C PHE A 483 0.74 -0.02 24.93
N ALA A 484 0.61 -1.18 24.29
CA ALA A 484 1.04 -2.46 24.86
C ALA A 484 2.54 -2.50 25.16
N LEU A 485 3.37 -1.92 24.31
CA LEU A 485 4.81 -1.78 24.55
C LEU A 485 5.11 -0.73 25.62
N ARG A 486 4.40 0.40 25.62
CA ARG A 486 4.56 1.46 26.63
C ARG A 486 4.27 0.94 28.04
N VAL A 487 3.17 0.22 28.25
CA VAL A 487 2.85 -0.34 29.58
C VAL A 487 3.89 -1.35 30.04
N ARG A 488 4.39 -2.23 29.15
CA ARG A 488 5.49 -3.15 29.46
C ARG A 488 6.78 -2.42 29.82
N HIS A 489 7.09 -1.34 29.12
CA HIS A 489 8.28 -0.54 29.38
C HIS A 489 8.18 0.18 30.73
N ILE A 490 7.00 0.70 31.10
CA ILE A 490 6.78 1.23 32.46
C ILE A 490 6.96 0.13 33.52
N ALA A 491 6.38 -1.05 33.31
CA ALA A 491 6.50 -2.17 34.25
C ALA A 491 7.94 -2.67 34.43
N SER A 492 8.82 -2.43 33.45
CA SER A 492 10.23 -2.82 33.47
C SER A 492 11.20 -1.65 33.67
N ASP A 493 10.72 -0.46 33.99
CA ASP A 493 11.52 0.77 34.15
C ASP A 493 12.39 1.09 32.92
N THR A 494 11.86 0.82 31.73
CA THR A 494 12.49 1.11 30.44
C THR A 494 12.02 2.48 29.94
N LEU A 495 12.98 3.38 29.67
CA LEU A 495 12.67 4.71 29.15
C LEU A 495 12.22 4.64 27.68
N PRO A 496 11.33 5.54 27.22
CA PRO A 496 10.98 5.65 25.82
C PRO A 496 12.21 5.84 24.93
N PHE A 497 12.25 5.16 23.77
CA PHE A 497 13.38 5.19 22.83
C PHE A 497 14.75 4.91 23.47
N GLN A 498 14.80 4.17 24.59
CA GLN A 498 16.07 3.79 25.20
C GLN A 498 16.85 2.85 24.26
N PRO A 499 18.11 3.20 23.91
CA PRO A 499 18.92 2.38 23.02
C PRO A 499 19.19 0.98 23.57
N PRO A 500 19.30 -0.04 22.71
CA PRO A 500 19.52 -1.43 23.10
C PRO A 500 20.93 -1.75 23.64
N GLY A 501 21.86 -0.78 23.67
CA GLY A 501 23.27 -1.07 23.94
C GLY A 501 23.99 -1.55 22.67
N GLU A 502 24.75 -2.65 22.76
CA GLU A 502 25.38 -3.27 21.58
C GLU A 502 24.34 -4.09 20.77
N LEU A 503 24.43 -4.02 19.44
CA LEU A 503 23.57 -4.80 18.55
C LEU A 503 24.26 -6.09 18.11
N ASN A 504 23.64 -7.24 18.40
CA ASN A 504 23.98 -8.52 17.84
C ASN A 504 23.28 -8.75 16.49
N LEU A 505 23.95 -8.31 15.43
CA LEU A 505 23.51 -8.44 14.04
C LEU A 505 23.56 -9.89 13.50
N GLY A 506 24.16 -10.81 14.25
CA GLY A 506 24.33 -12.19 13.82
C GLY A 506 23.05 -13.01 13.95
N MET A 507 22.48 -13.41 12.81
CA MET A 507 21.51 -14.51 12.73
C MET A 507 22.12 -15.72 12.06
N GLY A 508 22.22 -16.81 12.81
CA GLY A 508 22.92 -18.01 12.37
C GLY A 508 21.98 -19.09 11.83
N LEU A 509 22.59 -20.13 11.24
CA LEU A 509 21.90 -21.36 10.84
C LEU A 509 21.13 -22.03 12.00
N SER A 510 21.53 -21.79 13.25
CA SER A 510 20.79 -22.28 14.42
C SER A 510 19.42 -21.61 14.58
N ASP A 511 19.34 -20.29 14.38
CA ASP A 511 18.10 -19.53 14.49
C ASP A 511 17.15 -19.92 13.35
N GLN A 512 17.69 -20.07 12.14
CA GLN A 512 16.94 -20.55 10.99
C GLN A 512 16.37 -21.96 11.21
N ARG A 513 17.19 -22.91 11.69
CA ARG A 513 16.71 -24.28 11.99
C ARG A 513 15.61 -24.28 13.05
N ALA A 514 15.69 -23.41 14.06
CA ALA A 514 14.64 -23.28 15.07
C ALA A 514 13.32 -22.77 14.46
N ALA A 515 13.38 -21.80 13.55
CA ALA A 515 12.21 -21.35 12.80
C ALA A 515 11.60 -22.44 11.93
N GLU A 516 12.43 -23.22 11.23
CA GLU A 516 11.96 -24.32 10.39
C GLU A 516 11.35 -25.46 11.22
N GLU A 517 11.94 -25.80 12.36
CA GLU A 517 11.35 -26.77 13.29
C GLU A 517 10.00 -26.30 13.84
N TRP A 518 9.88 -25.01 14.16
CA TRP A 518 8.62 -24.39 14.58
C TRP A 518 7.55 -24.48 13.47
N LEU A 519 7.89 -24.12 12.23
CA LEU A 519 6.98 -24.23 11.07
C LEU A 519 6.55 -25.68 10.81
N ARG A 520 7.48 -26.64 10.85
CA ARG A 520 7.15 -28.07 10.69
C ARG A 520 6.15 -28.55 11.71
N ASN A 521 6.32 -28.17 12.97
CA ASN A 521 5.44 -28.59 14.05
C ASN A 521 4.03 -28.00 13.88
N LEU A 522 3.93 -26.74 13.44
CA LEU A 522 2.66 -26.07 13.20
C LEU A 522 1.90 -26.65 12.01
N GLN A 523 2.60 -26.93 10.92
CA GLN A 523 2.02 -27.43 9.67
C GLN A 523 1.97 -28.96 9.59
N ASN A 524 2.45 -29.66 10.63
CA ASN A 524 2.54 -31.12 10.69
C ASN A 524 3.28 -31.72 9.47
N LEU A 525 4.42 -31.13 9.12
CA LEU A 525 5.25 -31.51 7.97
C LEU A 525 6.24 -32.63 8.33
N ASP A 526 6.77 -33.31 7.30
CA ASP A 526 7.83 -34.31 7.48
C ASP A 526 9.14 -33.64 7.92
N LYS A 527 9.99 -34.37 8.63
CA LYS A 527 11.29 -33.88 9.13
C LYS A 527 12.34 -33.74 8.04
N ASP A 528 12.17 -34.46 6.93
CA ASP A 528 13.17 -34.55 5.86
C ASP A 528 13.00 -33.47 4.77
N GLU A 529 11.91 -32.69 4.77
CA GLU A 529 11.62 -31.67 3.75
C GLU A 529 12.47 -30.41 3.95
N ASP A 530 13.36 -30.01 3.06
CA ASP A 530 14.14 -28.77 3.28
C ASP A 530 13.27 -27.51 3.04
N LEU A 531 12.91 -26.80 4.11
CA LEU A 531 12.06 -25.60 4.03
C LEU A 531 12.83 -24.35 3.57
N SER A 532 14.16 -24.40 3.54
CA SER A 532 14.99 -23.29 3.06
C SER A 532 15.00 -23.19 1.53
N LEU A 533 14.61 -24.27 0.85
CA LEU A 533 14.50 -24.33 -0.61
C LEU A 533 13.07 -24.06 -1.04
N ILE A 534 12.90 -23.40 -2.18
CA ILE A 534 11.58 -23.25 -2.81
C ILE A 534 11.02 -24.62 -3.19
N SER A 535 9.71 -24.79 -3.01
CA SER A 535 9.01 -26.00 -3.44
C SER A 535 9.02 -26.16 -4.97
N SER A 536 8.80 -27.38 -5.46
CA SER A 536 8.86 -27.66 -6.90
C SER A 536 7.77 -26.96 -7.71
N ASP A 537 6.60 -26.73 -7.12
CA ASP A 537 5.53 -25.94 -7.73
C ASP A 537 5.89 -24.45 -7.81
N LEU A 538 6.51 -23.86 -6.77
CA LEU A 538 7.06 -22.49 -6.86
C LEU A 538 8.15 -22.39 -7.92
N ALA A 539 9.08 -23.35 -7.95
CA ALA A 539 10.19 -23.37 -8.91
C ALA A 539 9.73 -23.48 -10.38
N ASN A 540 8.54 -24.03 -10.63
CA ASN A 540 7.95 -24.16 -11.96
C ASN A 540 6.88 -23.09 -12.25
N ASP A 541 6.69 -22.11 -11.35
CA ASP A 541 5.76 -21.01 -11.59
C ASP A 541 6.38 -20.02 -12.58
N ASP A 542 5.72 -19.80 -13.72
CA ASP A 542 6.24 -18.93 -14.77
C ASP A 542 6.46 -17.50 -14.29
N ARG A 543 5.68 -17.01 -13.32
CA ARG A 543 5.85 -15.66 -12.75
C ARG A 543 7.13 -15.56 -11.95
N LEU A 544 7.50 -16.63 -11.23
CA LEU A 544 8.78 -16.66 -10.52
C LEU A 544 9.93 -16.61 -11.50
N ILE A 545 9.88 -17.45 -12.53
CA ILE A 545 10.91 -17.55 -13.57
C ILE A 545 11.10 -16.21 -14.29
N ARG A 546 10.00 -15.61 -14.79
CA ARG A 546 10.05 -14.30 -15.44
C ARG A 546 10.48 -13.20 -14.48
N GLY A 547 9.93 -13.17 -13.27
CA GLY A 547 10.28 -12.18 -12.25
C GLY A 547 11.76 -12.16 -11.90
N GLN A 548 12.39 -13.33 -11.75
CA GLN A 548 13.84 -13.43 -11.52
C GLN A 548 14.66 -12.97 -12.72
N LYS A 549 14.26 -13.33 -13.95
CA LYS A 549 14.91 -12.83 -15.18
C LYS A 549 14.80 -11.32 -15.28
N LEU A 550 13.60 -10.76 -15.11
CA LEU A 550 13.35 -9.32 -15.12
C LEU A 550 14.21 -8.60 -14.09
N TRP A 551 14.35 -9.16 -12.88
CA TRP A 551 15.20 -8.60 -11.84
C TRP A 551 16.68 -8.56 -12.25
N ARG A 552 17.20 -9.66 -12.83
CA ARG A 552 18.56 -9.72 -13.37
C ARG A 552 18.80 -8.69 -14.47
N LEU A 553 17.79 -8.39 -15.27
CA LEU A 553 17.83 -7.38 -16.33
C LEU A 553 17.66 -5.93 -15.84
N GLY A 554 17.51 -5.71 -14.53
CA GLY A 554 17.27 -4.39 -13.96
C GLY A 554 15.87 -3.82 -14.22
N LEU A 555 14.94 -4.62 -14.74
CA LEU A 555 13.53 -4.25 -14.98
C LEU A 555 12.74 -4.41 -13.67
N ARG A 556 13.04 -3.56 -12.68
CA ARG A 556 12.60 -3.72 -11.29
C ARG A 556 11.09 -3.65 -11.10
N GLU A 557 10.41 -2.73 -11.78
CA GLU A 557 8.95 -2.59 -11.65
C GLU A 557 8.20 -3.78 -12.27
N GLU A 558 8.64 -4.23 -13.44
CA GLU A 558 8.08 -5.42 -14.09
C GLU A 558 8.36 -6.69 -13.29
N ALA A 559 9.60 -6.85 -12.78
CA ALA A 559 9.97 -7.96 -11.91
C ALA A 559 9.08 -7.98 -10.66
N LYS A 560 8.90 -6.83 -10.02
CA LYS A 560 8.04 -6.67 -8.85
C LYS A 560 6.59 -7.05 -9.16
N GLY A 561 6.04 -6.66 -10.31
CA GLY A 561 4.69 -7.02 -10.73
C GLY A 561 4.45 -8.53 -10.77
N GLU A 562 5.38 -9.28 -11.36
CA GLU A 562 5.34 -10.75 -11.41
C GLU A 562 5.49 -11.39 -10.02
N LEU A 563 6.52 -10.98 -9.28
CA LEU A 563 6.87 -11.58 -7.99
C LEU A 563 5.86 -11.23 -6.89
N GLU A 564 5.27 -10.04 -6.90
CA GLU A 564 4.19 -9.67 -5.97
C GLU A 564 2.90 -10.42 -6.29
N SER A 565 2.57 -10.61 -7.58
CA SER A 565 1.41 -11.42 -7.96
C SER A 565 1.53 -12.85 -7.42
N LEU A 566 2.74 -13.43 -7.48
CA LEU A 566 3.06 -14.73 -6.89
C LEU A 566 2.94 -14.72 -5.34
N ARG A 567 3.53 -13.72 -4.69
CA ARG A 567 3.48 -13.57 -3.22
C ARG A 567 2.05 -13.46 -2.70
N LEU A 568 1.20 -12.70 -3.38
CA LEU A 568 -0.19 -12.52 -3.01
C LEU A 568 -0.99 -13.82 -3.13
N GLU A 569 -0.77 -14.61 -4.17
CA GLU A 569 -1.42 -15.92 -4.34
C GLU A 569 -1.10 -16.88 -3.18
N TYR A 570 0.16 -16.88 -2.71
CA TYR A 570 0.62 -17.75 -1.63
C TYR A 570 0.62 -17.10 -0.25
N SER A 571 -0.01 -15.93 -0.09
CA SER A 571 -0.03 -15.20 1.18
C SER A 571 -0.77 -15.93 2.31
N GLU A 572 -1.60 -16.91 1.97
CA GLU A 572 -2.32 -17.78 2.90
C GLU A 572 -1.65 -19.14 3.13
N ASP A 573 -0.47 -19.37 2.53
CA ASP A 573 0.35 -20.56 2.74
C ASP A 573 1.62 -20.18 3.54
N PRO A 574 1.73 -20.58 4.83
CA PRO A 574 2.86 -20.17 5.67
C PRO A 574 4.19 -20.78 5.24
N VAL A 575 4.21 -21.96 4.60
CA VAL A 575 5.44 -22.60 4.12
C VAL A 575 5.96 -21.87 2.90
N LYS A 576 5.09 -21.64 1.92
CA LYS A 576 5.45 -20.90 0.70
C LYS A 576 5.78 -19.45 1.00
N SER A 577 5.06 -18.81 1.93
CA SER A 577 5.39 -17.47 2.40
C SER A 577 6.79 -17.42 3.03
N TYR A 578 7.19 -18.43 3.81
CA TYR A 578 8.54 -18.52 4.36
C TYR A 578 9.61 -18.71 3.25
N GLN A 579 9.37 -19.62 2.31
CA GLN A 579 10.27 -19.84 1.18
C GLN A 579 10.43 -18.59 0.30
N LEU A 580 9.33 -17.89 0.00
CA LEU A 580 9.36 -16.63 -0.73
C LEU A 580 10.03 -15.50 0.07
N ALA A 581 9.87 -15.46 1.39
CA ALA A 581 10.57 -14.49 2.23
C ALA A 581 12.10 -14.63 2.12
N LEU A 582 12.61 -15.87 2.16
CA LEU A 582 14.03 -16.17 1.96
C LEU A 582 14.48 -15.82 0.53
N LEU A 583 13.71 -16.22 -0.47
CA LEU A 583 14.04 -15.96 -1.87
C LEU A 583 14.11 -14.46 -2.19
N PHE A 584 13.12 -13.69 -1.74
CA PHE A 584 13.07 -12.24 -1.96
C PHE A 584 14.15 -11.49 -1.18
N ARG A 585 14.51 -11.97 0.02
CA ARG A 585 15.67 -11.46 0.75
C ARG A 585 16.93 -11.62 -0.10
N ASP A 586 17.18 -12.83 -0.58
CA ASP A 586 18.40 -13.16 -1.33
C ASP A 586 18.44 -12.45 -2.70
N LEU A 587 17.27 -12.18 -3.29
CA LEU A 587 17.14 -11.41 -4.52
C LEU A 587 17.41 -9.90 -4.32
N GLY A 588 17.19 -9.37 -3.12
CA GLY A 588 17.20 -7.92 -2.85
C GLY A 588 15.81 -7.25 -2.96
N LEU A 589 14.74 -8.03 -3.13
CA LEU A 589 13.35 -7.54 -3.13
C LEU A 589 12.84 -7.44 -1.68
N TYR A 590 13.47 -6.56 -0.91
CA TYR A 590 13.37 -6.52 0.55
C TYR A 590 11.96 -6.29 1.09
N ARG A 591 11.19 -5.38 0.48
CA ARG A 591 9.80 -5.13 0.87
C ARG A 591 8.96 -6.41 0.78
N SER A 592 9.05 -7.13 -0.34
CA SER A 592 8.32 -8.38 -0.54
C SER A 592 8.75 -9.47 0.42
N SER A 593 10.04 -9.53 0.76
CA SER A 593 10.57 -10.43 1.79
C SER A 593 9.92 -10.17 3.15
N ILE A 594 9.90 -8.90 3.59
CA ILE A 594 9.27 -8.49 4.86
C ILE A 594 7.78 -8.86 4.86
N LEU A 595 7.04 -8.52 3.80
CA LEU A 595 5.61 -8.83 3.71
C LEU A 595 5.32 -10.34 3.71
N ALA A 596 6.18 -11.14 3.07
CA ALA A 596 6.07 -12.59 3.10
C ALA A 596 6.32 -13.15 4.51
N ALA A 597 7.32 -12.65 5.23
CA ALA A 597 7.57 -13.02 6.63
C ALA A 597 6.43 -12.60 7.57
N THR A 598 5.86 -11.41 7.37
CA THR A 598 4.65 -10.95 8.08
C THR A 598 3.45 -11.86 7.80
N SER A 599 3.27 -12.34 6.56
CA SER A 599 2.22 -13.33 6.25
C SER A 599 2.40 -14.62 7.04
N VAL A 600 3.63 -15.13 7.22
CA VAL A 600 3.88 -16.33 8.05
C VAL A 600 3.35 -16.14 9.48
N MET A 601 3.67 -15.02 10.11
CA MET A 601 3.23 -14.72 11.48
C MET A 601 1.71 -14.54 11.57
N ARG A 602 1.13 -13.79 10.62
CA ARG A 602 -0.32 -13.57 10.51
C ARG A 602 -1.11 -14.87 10.38
N GLN A 603 -0.66 -15.81 9.54
CA GLN A 603 -1.33 -17.09 9.33
C GLN A 603 -1.39 -17.96 10.59
N VAL A 604 -0.38 -17.83 11.45
CA VAL A 604 -0.27 -18.60 12.69
C VAL A 604 -0.93 -17.86 13.87
N GLY A 605 -1.25 -16.57 13.71
CA GLY A 605 -1.83 -15.74 14.76
C GLY A 605 -0.81 -15.37 15.84
N VAL A 606 0.45 -15.18 15.46
CA VAL A 606 1.51 -14.67 16.34
C VAL A 606 2.03 -13.32 15.84
N ASP A 607 2.63 -12.54 16.74
CA ASP A 607 3.40 -11.35 16.40
C ASP A 607 4.91 -11.65 16.44
N VAL A 608 5.72 -10.61 16.29
CA VAL A 608 7.19 -10.74 16.30
C VAL A 608 7.75 -11.24 17.64
N PHE A 609 7.06 -10.99 18.76
CA PHE A 609 7.48 -11.42 20.09
C PHE A 609 7.12 -12.90 20.35
N GLY A 610 6.07 -13.40 19.70
CA GLY A 610 5.67 -14.80 19.73
C GLY A 610 6.35 -15.70 18.69
N ALA A 611 6.92 -15.12 17.63
CA ALA A 611 7.58 -15.86 16.56
C ALA A 611 9.02 -16.26 16.92
N PRO A 612 9.57 -17.34 16.31
CA PRO A 612 11.00 -17.59 16.33
C PRO A 612 11.79 -16.38 15.85
N ARG A 613 12.88 -16.03 16.56
CA ARG A 613 13.72 -14.85 16.30
C ARG A 613 14.05 -14.65 14.82
N PHE A 614 14.36 -15.74 14.10
CA PHE A 614 14.69 -15.69 12.68
C PHE A 614 13.54 -15.21 11.79
N ILE A 615 12.30 -15.63 12.06
CA ILE A 615 11.11 -15.14 11.33
C ILE A 615 10.86 -13.67 11.67
N GLY A 616 10.97 -13.32 12.95
CA GLY A 616 10.81 -11.94 13.39
C GLY A 616 11.81 -10.99 12.72
N ALA A 617 13.04 -11.43 12.56
CA ALA A 617 14.09 -10.68 11.90
C ALA A 617 14.04 -10.69 10.36
N LEU A 618 13.29 -11.60 9.72
CA LEU A 618 12.90 -11.43 8.32
C LEU A 618 11.85 -10.32 8.17
N ALA A 619 10.96 -10.14 9.16
CA ALA A 619 9.95 -9.07 9.17
C ALA A 619 10.51 -7.71 9.65
N TYR A 620 11.60 -7.73 10.42
CA TYR A 620 12.34 -6.57 10.93
C TYR A 620 13.85 -6.74 10.64
N PRO A 621 14.25 -6.67 9.36
CA PRO A 621 15.61 -6.95 8.93
C PRO A 621 16.54 -5.76 9.13
N ILE A 622 17.84 -6.03 9.06
CA ILE A 622 18.93 -5.05 9.09
C ILE A 622 19.57 -4.90 7.70
N TYR A 623 18.75 -4.70 6.66
CA TYR A 623 19.27 -4.48 5.30
C TYR A 623 20.06 -3.16 5.24
N TYR A 624 21.10 -3.13 4.38
CA TYR A 624 22.05 -2.01 4.29
C TYR A 624 22.73 -1.69 5.63
N ALA A 625 22.96 -2.69 6.49
CA ALA A 625 23.50 -2.47 7.84
C ALA A 625 24.84 -1.73 7.84
N ASP A 626 25.72 -1.98 6.88
CA ASP A 626 26.97 -1.26 6.70
C ASP A 626 26.75 0.25 6.56
N LEU A 627 25.81 0.66 5.69
CA LEU A 627 25.44 2.07 5.49
C LEU A 627 24.71 2.65 6.70
N VAL A 628 23.71 1.93 7.22
CA VAL A 628 22.90 2.41 8.36
C VAL A 628 23.76 2.60 9.62
N LEU A 629 24.64 1.65 9.93
CA LEU A 629 25.51 1.74 11.11
C LEU A 629 26.56 2.84 10.94
N GLN A 630 27.10 3.03 9.74
CA GLN A 630 28.02 4.12 9.44
C GLN A 630 27.36 5.48 9.69
N GLU A 631 26.17 5.71 9.14
CA GLU A 631 25.48 6.99 9.28
C GLU A 631 24.94 7.19 10.70
N ALA A 632 24.47 6.13 11.35
CA ALA A 632 24.07 6.19 12.76
C ALA A 632 25.24 6.60 13.68
N ASP A 633 26.44 6.04 13.48
CA ASP A 633 27.64 6.42 14.24
C ASP A 633 28.07 7.87 13.92
N ALA A 634 28.01 8.27 12.64
CA ALA A 634 28.39 9.61 12.20
C ALA A 634 27.57 10.74 12.85
N TYR A 635 26.27 10.51 13.07
CA TYR A 635 25.35 11.47 13.68
C TYR A 635 24.99 11.15 15.14
N GLY A 636 25.52 10.07 15.73
CA GLY A 636 25.19 9.67 17.10
C GLY A 636 23.73 9.24 17.29
N ILE A 637 23.10 8.71 16.24
CA ILE A 637 21.72 8.23 16.25
C ILE A 637 21.69 6.76 16.73
N ASP A 638 20.70 6.38 17.54
CA ASP A 638 20.47 4.96 17.86
C ASP A 638 20.22 4.17 16.56
N PRO A 639 21.04 3.17 16.21
CA PRO A 639 20.85 2.44 14.96
C PRO A 639 19.50 1.72 14.90
N SER A 640 18.93 1.29 16.02
CA SER A 640 17.60 0.66 16.05
C SER A 640 16.48 1.65 15.72
N LEU A 641 16.65 2.93 16.08
CA LEU A 641 15.77 4.02 15.65
C LEU A 641 15.89 4.26 14.15
N LEU A 642 17.12 4.33 13.60
CA LEU A 642 17.34 4.58 12.18
C LEU A 642 16.83 3.43 11.30
N PHE A 643 17.06 2.17 11.70
CA PHE A 643 16.45 1.02 11.02
C PHE A 643 14.92 1.07 11.07
N SER A 644 14.35 1.43 12.22
CA SER A 644 12.90 1.56 12.36
C SER A 644 12.32 2.66 11.48
N LEU A 645 13.02 3.79 11.35
CA LEU A 645 12.63 4.88 10.44
C LEU A 645 12.65 4.40 8.99
N ILE A 646 13.77 3.85 8.51
CA ILE A 646 13.91 3.37 7.12
C ILE A 646 12.84 2.30 6.82
N ARG A 647 12.61 1.39 7.77
CA ARG A 647 11.55 0.39 7.64
C ARG A 647 10.18 1.05 7.50
N GLN A 648 9.86 2.04 8.34
CA GLN A 648 8.58 2.75 8.29
C GLN A 648 8.40 3.51 6.97
N GLU A 649 9.47 4.09 6.43
CA GLU A 649 9.44 4.90 5.21
C GLU A 649 9.28 4.06 3.94
N SER A 650 10.05 2.95 3.81
CA SER A 650 10.14 2.24 2.53
C SER A 650 9.96 0.72 2.63
N LEU A 651 9.97 0.15 3.83
CA LEU A 651 10.23 -1.29 4.04
C LEU A 651 11.53 -1.73 3.31
N PHE A 652 12.55 -0.87 3.32
CA PHE A 652 13.84 -1.06 2.64
C PHE A 652 13.77 -1.17 1.12
N GLU A 653 12.72 -0.64 0.47
CA GLU A 653 12.64 -0.58 -0.98
C GLU A 653 13.31 0.69 -1.52
N SER A 654 14.52 0.57 -2.06
CA SER A 654 15.34 1.71 -2.48
C SER A 654 14.78 2.49 -3.66
N PHE A 655 13.95 1.88 -4.50
CA PHE A 655 13.30 2.52 -5.65
C PHE A 655 11.85 2.96 -5.35
N ALA A 656 11.44 3.00 -4.07
CA ALA A 656 10.10 3.40 -3.68
C ALA A 656 9.81 4.88 -3.95
N ARG A 657 8.62 5.17 -4.49
CA ARG A 657 8.10 6.53 -4.69
C ARG A 657 6.69 6.69 -4.13
N SER A 658 6.47 7.68 -3.27
CA SER A 658 5.13 7.98 -2.74
C SER A 658 4.29 8.81 -3.73
N PRO A 659 2.96 8.86 -3.56
CA PRO A 659 2.09 9.80 -4.29
C PRO A 659 2.49 11.27 -4.12
N ALA A 660 3.06 11.62 -2.96
CA ALA A 660 3.59 12.95 -2.66
C ALA A 660 5.03 13.17 -3.21
N ALA A 661 5.50 12.26 -4.07
CA ALA A 661 6.82 12.26 -4.68
C ALA A 661 7.99 12.12 -3.70
N ALA A 662 7.78 11.56 -2.50
CA ALA A 662 8.86 11.15 -1.62
C ALA A 662 9.62 9.95 -2.22
N GLN A 663 10.95 9.91 -2.08
CA GLN A 663 11.81 9.00 -2.85
C GLN A 663 12.77 8.20 -1.96
N GLY A 664 12.93 6.93 -2.31
CA GLY A 664 13.97 6.05 -1.77
C GLY A 664 13.76 5.55 -0.35
N LEU A 665 14.85 5.05 0.25
CA LEU A 665 14.82 4.32 1.53
C LEU A 665 14.26 5.13 2.70
N SER A 666 14.48 6.44 2.69
CA SER A 666 14.12 7.39 3.76
C SER A 666 13.01 8.36 3.34
N GLN A 667 12.39 8.13 2.18
CA GLN A 667 11.27 8.91 1.62
C GLN A 667 11.50 10.43 1.70
N VAL A 668 12.67 10.88 1.23
CA VAL A 668 12.98 12.31 1.14
C VAL A 668 12.22 12.91 -0.04
N ILE A 669 11.52 14.02 0.18
CA ILE A 669 10.87 14.79 -0.89
C ILE A 669 11.90 15.64 -1.65
N PRO A 670 11.66 15.98 -2.94
CA PRO A 670 12.64 16.69 -3.78
C PRO A 670 13.18 17.99 -3.19
N ASP A 671 12.32 18.84 -2.62
CA ASP A 671 12.74 20.12 -2.03
C ASP A 671 13.67 19.93 -0.83
N THR A 672 13.37 18.92 0.01
CA THR A 672 14.21 18.54 1.15
C THR A 672 15.53 17.94 0.66
N GLY A 673 15.52 17.11 -0.39
CA GLY A 673 16.71 16.55 -1.01
C GLY A 673 17.65 17.64 -1.52
N ALA A 674 17.13 18.63 -2.26
CA ALA A 674 17.91 19.78 -2.73
C ALA A 674 18.49 20.62 -1.57
N TYR A 675 17.73 20.81 -0.50
CA TYR A 675 18.21 21.47 0.71
C TYR A 675 19.38 20.71 1.35
N ILE A 676 19.24 19.40 1.54
CA ILE A 676 20.28 18.55 2.15
C ILE A 676 21.53 18.51 1.26
N ALA A 677 21.37 18.31 -0.04
CA ALA A 677 22.47 18.31 -1.00
C ALA A 677 23.30 19.61 -0.93
N GLN A 678 22.63 20.76 -0.83
CA GLN A 678 23.32 22.04 -0.65
C GLN A 678 24.10 22.11 0.67
N ARG A 679 23.52 21.58 1.76
CA ARG A 679 24.15 21.61 3.09
C ARG A 679 25.36 20.68 3.21
N LEU A 680 25.25 19.48 2.63
CA LEU A 680 26.32 18.49 2.59
C LEU A 680 27.36 18.78 1.48
N ALA A 681 27.11 19.79 0.65
CA ALA A 681 27.90 20.07 -0.56
C ALA A 681 28.02 18.85 -1.48
N TRP A 682 26.89 18.14 -1.68
CA TRP A 682 26.81 16.97 -2.54
C TRP A 682 27.07 17.35 -4.01
N PRO A 683 27.96 16.65 -4.73
CA PRO A 683 28.32 17.01 -6.09
C PRO A 683 27.20 16.68 -7.09
N ASP A 684 26.93 17.62 -8.00
CA ASP A 684 26.05 17.45 -9.17
C ASP A 684 24.69 16.75 -8.91
N TYR A 685 24.12 16.99 -7.72
CA TYR A 685 22.90 16.33 -7.25
C TYR A 685 21.73 16.42 -8.23
N VAL A 686 21.10 15.27 -8.47
CA VAL A 686 19.78 15.13 -9.12
C VAL A 686 18.84 14.35 -8.22
N ASN A 687 17.53 14.57 -8.34
CA ASN A 687 16.55 13.93 -7.44
C ASN A 687 16.60 12.41 -7.50
N GLU A 688 16.93 11.85 -8.66
CA GLU A 688 17.11 10.41 -8.87
C GLU A 688 18.20 9.80 -7.99
N ASP A 689 19.16 10.61 -7.50
CA ASP A 689 20.18 10.15 -6.55
C ASP A 689 19.55 9.63 -5.24
N LEU A 690 18.36 10.10 -4.85
CA LEU A 690 17.66 9.64 -3.64
C LEU A 690 17.28 8.15 -3.70
N TYR A 691 17.21 7.55 -4.89
CA TYR A 691 16.97 6.11 -5.05
C TYR A 691 18.22 5.26 -4.78
N LYS A 692 19.42 5.87 -4.78
CA LYS A 692 20.67 5.18 -4.45
C LYS A 692 20.73 4.97 -2.93
N PRO A 693 20.87 3.73 -2.43
CA PRO A 693 20.84 3.44 -0.99
C PRO A 693 21.77 4.31 -0.14
N TYR A 694 23.02 4.51 -0.58
CA TYR A 694 24.01 5.28 0.17
C TYR A 694 23.66 6.78 0.27
N VAL A 695 22.97 7.34 -0.73
CA VAL A 695 22.48 8.73 -0.71
C VAL A 695 21.23 8.84 0.15
N GLY A 696 20.24 7.96 -0.10
CA GLY A 696 18.97 7.99 0.61
C GLY A 696 19.14 7.81 2.13
N ILE A 697 19.99 6.88 2.57
CA ILE A 697 20.28 6.66 3.99
C ILE A 697 21.01 7.86 4.59
N ALA A 698 22.06 8.37 3.93
CA ALA A 698 22.83 9.52 4.42
C ALA A 698 21.96 10.79 4.53
N PHE A 699 21.09 11.05 3.56
CA PHE A 699 20.21 12.22 3.57
C PHE A 699 19.14 12.08 4.66
N GLY A 700 18.55 10.89 4.82
CA GLY A 700 17.59 10.62 5.89
C GLY A 700 18.22 10.77 7.29
N ALA A 701 19.40 10.19 7.50
CA ALA A 701 20.13 10.30 8.77
C ALA A 701 20.48 11.75 9.10
N TYR A 702 21.02 12.50 8.14
CA TYR A 702 21.31 13.92 8.30
C TYR A 702 20.06 14.75 8.63
N TYR A 703 18.93 14.46 7.98
CA TYR A 703 17.70 15.20 8.23
C TYR A 703 17.11 14.89 9.61
N LEU A 704 17.16 13.62 10.03
CA LEU A 704 16.77 13.20 11.38
C LEU A 704 17.65 13.86 12.45
N ASP A 705 18.98 13.89 12.25
CA ASP A 705 19.94 14.59 13.12
C ASP A 705 19.57 16.06 13.31
N GLN A 706 19.29 16.78 12.21
CA GLN A 706 18.82 18.16 12.30
C GLN A 706 17.54 18.33 13.12
N GLN A 707 16.61 17.36 13.03
CA GLN A 707 15.38 17.44 13.81
C GLN A 707 15.67 17.13 15.29
N LEU A 708 16.49 16.13 15.60
CA LEU A 708 16.92 15.85 16.98
C LEU A 708 17.57 17.08 17.61
N ASP A 709 18.48 17.76 16.89
CA ASP A 709 19.11 19.01 17.33
C ASP A 709 18.09 20.14 17.53
N ALA A 710 17.07 20.24 16.68
CA ALA A 710 16.05 21.29 16.75
C ALA A 710 15.09 21.13 17.95
N PHE A 711 14.95 19.90 18.48
CA PHE A 711 14.03 19.54 19.56
C PHE A 711 14.77 19.03 20.81
N ASP A 712 16.00 19.50 21.05
CA ASP A 712 16.81 19.18 22.23
C ASP A 712 16.97 17.66 22.51
N GLY A 713 16.96 16.84 21.45
CA GLY A 713 17.06 15.38 21.52
C GLY A 713 15.73 14.64 21.73
N ASP A 714 14.58 15.34 21.76
CA ASP A 714 13.27 14.68 21.85
C ASP A 714 12.96 13.94 20.54
N VAL A 715 12.98 12.61 20.62
CA VAL A 715 12.79 11.73 19.46
C VAL A 715 11.38 11.85 18.89
N ALA A 716 10.34 11.96 19.73
CA ALA A 716 8.96 12.03 19.24
C ALA A 716 8.70 13.33 18.48
N ALA A 717 9.20 14.46 18.99
CA ALA A 717 9.15 15.74 18.31
C ALA A 717 9.99 15.75 17.03
N ALA A 718 11.18 15.13 17.04
CA ALA A 718 12.02 15.00 15.85
C ALA A 718 11.34 14.18 14.74
N LEU A 719 10.72 13.04 15.08
CA LEU A 719 9.94 12.23 14.15
C LEU A 719 8.71 12.99 13.62
N SER A 720 8.06 13.77 14.48
CA SER A 720 6.96 14.65 14.07
C SER A 720 7.42 15.68 13.04
N ALA A 721 8.61 16.25 13.24
CA ALA A 721 9.20 17.21 12.30
C ALA A 721 9.64 16.55 11.00
N TYR A 722 10.11 15.31 11.07
CA TYR A 722 10.48 14.52 9.90
C TYR A 722 9.25 14.26 9.00
N ASN A 723 8.13 13.83 9.60
CA ASN A 723 6.91 13.47 8.87
C ASN A 723 6.01 14.67 8.49
N ALA A 724 5.76 15.60 9.42
CA ALA A 724 4.82 16.71 9.23
C ALA A 724 5.50 18.08 9.07
N GLY A 725 6.82 18.14 9.09
CA GLY A 725 7.60 19.37 9.01
C GLY A 725 7.84 20.05 10.37
N PRO A 726 8.98 20.75 10.54
CA PRO A 726 9.41 21.29 11.82
C PRO A 726 8.49 22.36 12.41
N GLY A 727 7.75 23.11 11.56
CA GLY A 727 6.80 24.11 12.03
C GLY A 727 5.62 23.51 12.79
N ASN A 728 5.11 22.35 12.35
CA ASN A 728 4.03 21.65 13.02
C ASN A 728 4.52 21.00 14.32
N ALA A 729 5.69 20.34 14.27
CA ALA A 729 6.30 19.76 15.46
C ALA A 729 6.59 20.80 16.55
N ALA A 730 7.09 21.99 16.19
CA ALA A 730 7.31 23.08 17.15
C ALA A 730 6.04 23.60 17.81
N ARG A 731 4.89 23.51 17.13
CA ARG A 731 3.59 23.85 17.72
C ARG A 731 3.21 22.84 18.80
N TRP A 732 3.25 21.54 18.49
CA TRP A 732 2.89 20.48 19.45
C TRP A 732 3.88 20.41 20.64
N PHE A 733 5.17 20.53 20.36
CA PHE A 733 6.22 20.45 21.40
C PHE A 733 6.16 21.61 22.40
N GLY A 734 5.66 22.78 21.97
CA GLY A 734 5.45 23.93 22.86
C GLY A 734 4.32 23.74 23.89
N GLU A 735 3.44 22.76 23.71
CA GLU A 735 2.28 22.49 24.56
C GLU A 735 2.57 21.44 25.64
N VAL A 736 3.34 20.41 25.29
CA VAL A 736 3.73 19.31 26.19
C VAL A 736 5.21 19.00 25.96
N ALA A 737 6.03 19.20 26.99
CA ALA A 737 7.42 18.77 27.04
C ALA A 737 7.56 17.65 28.09
N ASP A 738 8.48 16.71 27.85
CA ASP A 738 8.92 15.65 28.78
C ASP A 738 7.94 14.49 29.07
N ASP A 739 6.81 14.38 28.36
CA ASP A 739 5.95 13.18 28.37
C ASP A 739 5.58 12.76 26.96
N ILE A 740 6.23 11.70 26.45
CA ILE A 740 5.98 11.17 25.10
C ILE A 740 4.53 10.76 24.88
N ASP A 741 3.88 10.14 25.86
CA ASP A 741 2.54 9.58 25.65
C ASP A 741 1.51 10.71 25.61
N LEU A 742 1.68 11.74 26.45
CA LEU A 742 0.86 12.95 26.38
C LEU A 742 1.16 13.77 25.12
N TYR A 743 2.42 13.84 24.69
CA TYR A 743 2.82 14.48 23.44
C TYR A 743 2.15 13.80 22.23
N VAL A 744 2.18 12.46 22.16
CA VAL A 744 1.52 11.66 21.12
C VAL A 744 0.01 11.90 21.07
N GLU A 745 -0.65 12.14 22.21
CA GLU A 745 -2.07 12.55 22.24
C GLU A 745 -2.32 14.00 21.81
N THR A 746 -1.31 14.87 21.85
CA THR A 746 -1.40 16.29 21.43
C THR A 746 -1.20 16.46 19.91
N VAL A 747 -0.56 15.50 19.25
CA VAL A 747 -0.38 15.51 17.79
C VAL A 747 -1.72 15.34 17.09
N ASP A 748 -2.24 16.43 16.52
CA ASP A 748 -3.55 16.47 15.85
C ASP A 748 -3.54 15.86 14.44
N PHE A 749 -2.38 15.47 13.91
CA PHE A 749 -2.26 14.77 12.63
C PHE A 749 -2.22 13.25 12.87
N SER A 750 -3.27 12.55 12.45
CA SER A 750 -3.41 11.09 12.65
C SER A 750 -2.27 10.29 12.01
N GLU A 751 -1.82 10.69 10.83
CA GLU A 751 -0.66 10.09 10.14
C GLU A 751 0.61 10.22 10.98
N THR A 752 0.88 11.42 11.52
CA THR A 752 2.07 11.69 12.32
C THR A 752 2.02 11.01 13.67
N LYS A 753 0.85 10.94 14.32
CA LYS A 753 0.63 10.14 15.53
C LYS A 753 1.00 8.68 15.28
N GLN A 754 0.44 8.06 14.23
CA GLN A 754 0.75 6.68 13.85
C GLN A 754 2.22 6.50 13.47
N TYR A 755 2.85 7.50 12.85
CA TYR A 755 4.25 7.46 12.48
C TYR A 755 5.17 7.32 13.71
N ILE A 756 4.94 8.13 14.75
CA ILE A 756 5.68 8.02 16.02
C ILE A 756 5.46 6.65 16.66
N GLU A 757 4.19 6.22 16.75
CA GLU A 757 3.82 4.95 17.36
C GLU A 757 4.46 3.74 16.65
N ARG A 758 4.46 3.73 15.32
CA ARG A 758 5.06 2.66 14.51
C ARG A 758 6.58 2.65 14.62
N ILE A 759 7.23 3.81 14.65
CA ILE A 759 8.69 3.86 14.81
C ILE A 759 9.10 3.49 16.23
N TYR A 760 8.33 3.89 17.24
CA TYR A 760 8.54 3.40 18.60
C TYR A 760 8.41 1.87 18.67
N THR A 761 7.35 1.32 18.06
CA THR A 761 7.09 -0.12 18.01
C THR A 761 8.25 -0.84 17.29
N GLY A 762 8.64 -0.36 16.11
CA GLY A 762 9.75 -0.93 15.36
C GLY A 762 11.08 -0.85 16.10
N GLN A 763 11.40 0.27 16.77
CA GLN A 763 12.61 0.43 17.58
C GLN A 763 12.64 -0.58 18.73
N ALA A 764 11.51 -0.77 19.44
CA ALA A 764 11.39 -1.76 20.50
C ALA A 764 11.58 -3.20 19.98
N ILE A 765 11.10 -3.48 18.77
CA ILE A 765 11.27 -4.78 18.10
C ILE A 765 12.72 -5.00 17.68
N TYR A 766 13.38 -4.00 17.09
CA TYR A 766 14.81 -4.08 16.79
C TYR A 766 15.64 -4.30 18.06
N ARG A 767 15.28 -3.62 19.16
CA ARG A 767 15.88 -3.88 20.48
C ARG A 767 15.64 -5.30 20.97
N TYR A 768 14.43 -5.83 20.84
CA TYR A 768 14.10 -7.20 21.24
C TYR A 768 14.86 -8.26 20.41
N LEU A 769 14.98 -8.04 19.11
CA LEU A 769 15.60 -9.01 18.19
C LEU A 769 17.13 -8.94 18.19
N TYR A 770 17.71 -7.76 18.38
CA TYR A 770 19.14 -7.52 18.17
C TYR A 770 19.87 -6.90 19.37
N GLY A 771 19.19 -6.44 20.42
CA GLY A 771 19.86 -5.93 21.62
C GLY A 771 20.47 -7.04 22.49
N GLU A 772 21.51 -6.70 23.25
CA GLU A 772 22.16 -7.58 24.24
C GLU A 772 21.61 -7.45 25.67
#